data_AF-A0A1A7X442-F1
#
_entry.id   AF-A0A1A7X442-F1
#
_cell.length_a   1.000
_cell.length_b   1.000
_cell.length_c   1.000
_cell.angle_alpha   90.00
_cell.angle_beta   90.00
_cell.angle_gamma   90.00
#
_symmetry.space_group_name_H-M   'P 1'
#
loop_
_entity.id
_entity.type
_entity.pdbx_description
1 polymer ?
#
loop_
_entity_poly.entity_id
_entity_poly.type
_entity_poly.pdbx_seq_one_letter_code
_entity_poly.pdbx_strand_id
1 'polypeptide(L)'
;MFSHVTVEEPVSVATCNQQNNAQMETIKRTRRVFLNNLDSFSSRTIAKVLSEDPEAAAGDEEEPENATQMSRTETFQVVGTGSDQSRDDRPHVLQHPEQGHLLSWLMGCEAVIYDISQEAEQVEEATWAVTALHAQMDNFPGPKIFVLVSTVMTWASSSSPAENPALFSTYVVASGLQYGMGEQIFYSSFKNSWLGKEAELFGDGKNVVPTIHISDLARIVQRVIQLRPNLSYLLAVDSSNNTLEDIVKAISSALGSGKVQRKPAEDLFLLEDMSMSDIRSMEIDLQCEAIHIKNLSISWRCESGLVENIQLVLEEFLQNRGLLPLRMCVLGPPAAGKTSVSSWICERYRLHHITQKAAVAQPEEVLKSSDPAAEARELLIHLKNPEENSTDVSEEQMETLRAKLMSISCRNQGFVLDDFPYTYEQAEKLFDEEADESSSHSRRILPDFVLCLDASDSFLTDRVMDLPQHLVQQLGYEPQDFIRCLAAYRENNAVDKSVLNYYEERDIAALHLEVTNEGDQNHRLMMEKIQNMVGPPRVLRPSEVEERRREAEEKIRREDKEKAAELQKWEEETKSRAALWQKWMLSLGQMRQQEEQELEDLTDPVNSYLQEHVMPTLTQGLIHCCRRQPPDPVDFLAEFLFQNSPFNSP
;
A
#
# COMPACT_ATOMS: atom_id res chain seq x y z
N MET A 1 82.59 30.37 -51.29
CA MET A 1 83.36 30.98 -50.17
C MET A 1 82.41 31.02 -48.99
N PHE A 2 82.57 30.12 -48.01
CA PHE A 2 83.30 30.39 -46.75
C PHE A 2 82.68 31.57 -45.99
N SER A 3 82.34 31.55 -44.71
CA SER A 3 82.35 30.61 -43.58
C SER A 3 82.07 31.51 -42.35
N HIS A 4 81.56 30.92 -41.27
CA HIS A 4 81.74 31.29 -39.84
C HIS A 4 82.03 32.77 -39.45
N VAL A 5 81.35 33.28 -38.43
CA VAL A 5 81.92 33.36 -37.06
C VAL A 5 80.79 33.55 -36.04
N THR A 6 80.82 32.63 -35.08
CA THR A 6 80.13 32.55 -33.79
C THR A 6 80.73 33.51 -32.75
N VAL A 7 79.99 33.78 -31.67
CA VAL A 7 80.40 33.65 -30.24
C VAL A 7 79.67 34.69 -29.35
N GLU A 8 79.17 34.16 -28.23
CA GLU A 8 78.63 34.74 -26.98
C GLU A 8 77.11 34.89 -26.81
N GLU A 9 76.53 33.88 -26.15
CA GLU A 9 75.24 33.91 -25.44
C GLU A 9 75.32 34.76 -24.15
N PRO A 10 74.18 35.32 -23.67
CA PRO A 10 74.02 35.68 -22.27
C PRO A 10 72.95 34.85 -21.55
N VAL A 11 73.41 34.26 -20.44
CA VAL A 11 72.77 34.10 -19.12
C VAL A 11 71.38 33.44 -19.06
N SER A 12 71.38 32.13 -18.74
CA SER A 12 70.24 31.40 -18.20
C SER A 12 70.19 31.51 -16.67
N VAL A 13 68.98 31.68 -16.13
CA VAL A 13 68.68 31.69 -14.69
C VAL A 13 68.41 30.25 -14.26
N ALA A 14 69.28 29.69 -13.42
CA ALA A 14 69.16 28.35 -12.88
C ALA A 14 68.81 28.36 -11.38
N THR A 15 67.67 27.71 -11.09
CA THR A 15 67.45 26.70 -10.02
C THR A 15 67.65 27.03 -8.54
N CYS A 16 66.58 26.79 -7.77
CA CYS A 16 66.66 26.07 -6.50
C CYS A 16 65.52 25.04 -6.44
N ASN A 17 65.90 23.76 -6.34
CA ASN A 17 65.03 22.59 -6.17
C ASN A 17 65.15 22.10 -4.72
N GLN A 18 64.02 21.74 -4.09
CA GLN A 18 63.79 20.76 -2.99
C GLN A 18 62.54 21.25 -2.20
N GLN A 19 61.44 20.52 -2.02
CA GLN A 19 61.11 19.10 -2.07
C GLN A 19 59.69 18.89 -2.60
N ASN A 20 59.52 17.84 -3.39
CA ASN A 20 58.23 17.30 -3.83
C ASN A 20 57.39 16.83 -2.64
N ASN A 21 56.18 17.36 -2.52
CA ASN A 21 55.06 16.65 -1.89
C ASN A 21 53.97 16.50 -2.96
N ALA A 22 54.07 15.42 -3.74
CA ALA A 22 53.04 15.04 -4.69
C ALA A 22 51.82 14.55 -3.89
N GLN A 23 50.85 15.43 -3.64
CA GLN A 23 49.48 14.98 -3.44
C GLN A 23 48.98 14.45 -4.78
N MET A 24 49.16 13.15 -5.01
CA MET A 24 48.29 12.42 -5.93
C MET A 24 46.90 12.45 -5.32
N GLU A 25 46.09 13.43 -5.70
CA GLU A 25 44.64 13.27 -5.67
C GLU A 25 44.31 12.10 -6.60
N THR A 26 44.21 10.90 -6.04
CA THR A 26 43.60 9.76 -6.71
C THR A 26 42.16 10.15 -7.03
N ILE A 27 41.92 10.52 -8.29
CA ILE A 27 40.58 10.66 -8.86
C ILE A 27 39.85 9.33 -8.57
N LYS A 28 38.93 9.32 -7.58
CA LYS A 28 38.03 8.19 -7.33
C LYS A 28 37.24 7.98 -8.62
N ARG A 29 37.60 6.95 -9.39
CA ARG A 29 36.88 6.57 -10.61
C ARG A 29 35.58 5.91 -10.17
N THR A 30 34.49 6.67 -10.13
CA THR A 30 33.16 6.14 -9.78
C THR A 30 32.72 5.10 -10.81
N ARG A 31 32.63 3.84 -10.38
CA ARG A 31 32.18 2.72 -11.23
C ARG A 31 30.67 2.82 -11.41
N ARG A 32 30.20 2.91 -12.65
CA ARG A 32 28.77 3.01 -12.98
C ARG A 32 28.16 1.64 -13.20
N VAL A 33 27.00 1.40 -12.60
CA VAL A 33 26.25 0.14 -12.71
C VAL A 33 24.86 0.46 -13.22
N PHE A 34 24.44 -0.22 -14.29
CA PHE A 34 23.06 -0.16 -14.76
C PHE A 34 22.22 -1.23 -14.06
N LEU A 35 20.99 -0.89 -13.67
CA LEU A 35 19.99 -1.82 -13.16
C LEU A 35 18.62 -1.48 -13.73
N ASN A 36 17.94 -2.46 -14.33
CA ASN A 36 16.59 -2.24 -14.88
C ASN A 36 15.53 -2.09 -13.76
N ASN A 37 14.47 -1.33 -14.06
CA ASN A 37 13.28 -1.19 -13.24
C ASN A 37 13.56 -0.95 -11.74
N LEU A 38 14.22 0.16 -11.42
CA LEU A 38 14.59 0.58 -10.06
C LEU A 38 13.40 0.78 -9.11
N ASP A 39 12.19 0.81 -9.64
CA ASP A 39 10.96 0.91 -8.86
C ASP A 39 10.50 -0.45 -8.35
N SER A 40 10.92 -1.56 -8.97
CA SER A 40 10.67 -2.92 -8.48
C SER A 40 11.32 -3.18 -7.13
N PHE A 41 10.76 -4.11 -6.36
CA PHE A 41 11.20 -4.35 -4.97
C PHE A 41 12.64 -4.84 -4.88
N SER A 42 13.01 -5.80 -5.72
CA SER A 42 14.34 -6.38 -5.73
C SER A 42 15.37 -5.37 -6.19
N SER A 43 15.13 -4.73 -7.34
CA SER A 43 16.06 -3.78 -7.93
C SER A 43 16.27 -2.55 -7.04
N ARG A 44 15.23 -2.06 -6.36
CA ARG A 44 15.35 -0.98 -5.38
C ARG A 44 16.31 -1.35 -4.24
N THR A 45 16.22 -2.58 -3.75
CA THR A 45 17.08 -3.08 -2.66
C THR A 45 18.50 -3.33 -3.14
N ILE A 46 18.67 -3.93 -4.33
CA ILE A 46 19.97 -4.14 -4.96
C ILE A 46 20.67 -2.80 -5.19
N ALA A 47 19.96 -1.80 -5.72
CA ALA A 47 20.49 -0.45 -5.91
C ALA A 47 20.96 0.18 -4.60
N LYS A 48 20.19 0.01 -3.52
CA LYS A 48 20.54 0.52 -2.20
C LYS A 48 21.85 -0.09 -1.71
N VAL A 49 21.99 -1.41 -1.72
CA VAL A 49 23.20 -2.12 -1.28
C VAL A 49 24.42 -1.79 -2.15
N LEU A 50 24.24 -1.62 -3.46
CA LEU A 50 25.33 -1.21 -4.36
C LEU A 50 25.81 0.23 -4.11
N SER A 51 24.93 1.08 -3.59
CA SER A 51 25.21 2.49 -3.31
C SER A 51 25.72 2.73 -1.88
N GLU A 52 25.52 1.79 -0.96
CA GLU A 52 25.95 1.89 0.44
C GLU A 52 27.47 1.69 0.58
N ASP A 53 28.12 2.58 1.36
CA ASP A 53 29.52 2.44 1.78
C ASP A 53 29.56 1.61 3.08
N PRO A 54 30.19 0.42 3.10
CA PRO A 54 30.06 -0.51 4.22
C PRO A 54 30.71 -0.02 5.52
N GLU A 55 31.55 1.02 5.50
CA GLU A 55 32.07 1.65 6.73
C GLU A 55 30.99 2.39 7.55
N ALA A 56 29.83 2.72 6.97
CA ALA A 56 28.75 3.40 7.69
C ALA A 56 27.73 2.45 8.37
N ALA A 57 27.78 1.15 8.06
CA ALA A 57 26.85 0.15 8.59
C ALA A 57 27.36 -0.59 9.83
N ALA A 58 28.66 -0.49 10.13
CA ALA A 58 29.29 -1.03 11.33
C ALA A 58 29.30 0.03 12.46
N GLY A 59 28.11 0.43 12.90
CA GLY A 59 27.93 1.17 14.15
C GLY A 59 27.49 0.20 15.25
N ASP A 60 28.29 0.13 16.31
CA ASP A 60 28.03 -0.52 17.60
C ASP A 60 28.25 -2.04 17.73
N GLU A 61 29.42 -2.57 17.37
CA GLU A 61 30.01 -3.73 18.07
C GLU A 61 31.55 -3.57 18.17
N GLU A 62 32.09 -3.76 19.38
CA GLU A 62 33.54 -3.68 19.66
C GLU A 62 34.31 -4.74 18.84
N GLU A 63 35.14 -4.31 17.89
CA GLU A 63 36.01 -5.22 17.13
C GLU A 63 37.10 -5.85 18.02
N PRO A 64 37.40 -7.15 17.89
CA PRO A 64 38.62 -7.71 18.42
C PRO A 64 39.82 -7.31 17.53
N GLU A 65 40.87 -6.80 18.17
CA GLU A 65 42.17 -6.46 17.55
C GLU A 65 42.83 -7.71 16.94
N ASN A 66 42.55 -8.02 15.67
CA ASN A 66 43.46 -8.61 14.68
C ASN A 66 42.69 -9.03 13.41
N ALA A 67 42.37 -8.07 12.53
CA ALA A 67 42.03 -8.36 11.14
C ALA A 67 43.03 -7.66 10.21
N THR A 68 43.78 -8.47 9.47
CA THR A 68 44.79 -8.03 8.51
C THR A 68 44.11 -7.39 7.30
N GLN A 69 44.65 -6.25 6.83
CA GLN A 69 44.27 -5.49 5.62
C GLN A 69 43.54 -6.31 4.53
N MET A 70 42.21 -6.20 4.47
CA MET A 70 41.40 -6.66 3.33
C MET A 70 40.62 -5.49 2.71
N SER A 71 40.99 -5.19 1.46
CA SER A 71 40.33 -4.38 0.41
C SER A 71 39.29 -3.32 0.82
N ARG A 72 39.62 -2.05 0.54
CA ARG A 72 38.68 -0.92 0.39
C ARG A 72 37.53 -1.33 -0.54
N THR A 73 36.31 -1.37 -0.01
CA THR A 73 35.07 -1.62 -0.75
C THR A 73 34.68 -0.40 -1.57
N GLU A 74 34.47 -0.60 -2.87
CA GLU A 74 34.18 0.47 -3.82
C GLU A 74 32.66 0.74 -3.86
N THR A 75 32.26 2.01 -3.73
CA THR A 75 30.88 2.45 -3.90
C THR A 75 30.54 2.62 -5.38
N PHE A 76 29.37 2.11 -5.80
CA PHE A 76 28.92 2.18 -7.20
C PHE A 76 27.95 3.35 -7.40
N GLN A 77 28.04 4.00 -8.56
CA GLN A 77 27.01 4.92 -9.02
C GLN A 77 25.95 4.14 -9.80
N VAL A 78 24.77 3.96 -9.21
CA VAL A 78 23.66 3.22 -9.84
C VAL A 78 22.89 4.13 -10.80
N VAL A 79 22.68 3.65 -12.02
CA VAL A 79 21.82 4.22 -13.05
C VAL A 79 20.80 3.16 -13.47
N GLY A 80 19.63 3.54 -13.97
CA GLY A 80 18.63 2.52 -14.31
C GLY A 80 17.41 3.04 -15.03
N THR A 81 16.44 2.16 -15.23
CA THR A 81 15.10 2.52 -15.76
C THR A 81 14.08 2.56 -14.62
N GLY A 82 13.00 3.32 -14.80
CA GLY A 82 11.90 3.43 -13.83
C GLY A 82 10.56 3.63 -14.53
N SER A 83 9.48 3.20 -13.88
CA SER A 83 8.10 3.28 -14.35
C SER A 83 7.29 4.38 -13.66
N ASP A 84 7.73 4.88 -12.50
CA ASP A 84 7.00 5.86 -11.70
C ASP A 84 7.35 7.32 -12.10
N GLN A 85 6.35 8.04 -12.63
CA GLN A 85 6.44 9.45 -13.03
C GLN A 85 6.42 10.42 -11.83
N SER A 86 6.04 9.97 -10.63
CA SER A 86 5.84 10.85 -9.47
C SER A 86 7.14 11.27 -8.75
N ARG A 87 8.27 10.64 -9.08
CA ARG A 87 9.58 10.83 -8.43
C ARG A 87 10.59 11.51 -9.36
N ASP A 88 10.23 12.70 -9.83
CA ASP A 88 10.89 13.45 -10.93
C ASP A 88 12.29 14.03 -10.62
N ASP A 89 12.86 13.76 -9.43
CA ASP A 89 14.14 14.34 -8.98
C ASP A 89 15.35 13.39 -9.05
N ARG A 90 15.25 12.25 -9.76
CA ARG A 90 16.38 11.29 -9.89
C ARG A 90 17.14 11.47 -11.21
N PRO A 91 18.31 12.15 -11.26
CA PRO A 91 19.08 12.42 -12.49
C PRO A 91 19.70 11.16 -13.16
N HIS A 92 19.46 9.97 -12.61
CA HIS A 92 20.07 8.70 -13.01
C HIS A 92 19.03 7.63 -13.40
N VAL A 93 17.77 8.02 -13.59
CA VAL A 93 16.67 7.12 -13.96
C VAL A 93 16.10 7.50 -15.33
N LEU A 94 16.09 6.56 -16.26
CA LEU A 94 15.49 6.70 -17.58
C LEU A 94 14.04 6.21 -17.56
N GLN A 95 13.13 7.02 -18.10
CA GLN A 95 11.74 6.63 -18.35
C GLN A 95 11.61 6.23 -19.82
N HIS A 96 11.16 4.99 -20.08
CA HIS A 96 10.89 4.44 -21.41
C HIS A 96 11.91 4.82 -22.50
N PRO A 97 13.22 4.55 -22.31
CA PRO A 97 14.22 4.96 -23.27
C PRO A 97 14.06 4.21 -24.60
N GLU A 98 14.18 4.91 -25.73
CA GLU A 98 14.38 4.25 -27.02
C GLU A 98 15.66 3.38 -26.97
N GLN A 99 15.63 2.23 -27.66
CA GLN A 99 16.72 1.25 -27.67
C GLN A 99 18.10 1.87 -27.96
N GLY A 100 18.19 2.84 -28.88
CA GLY A 100 19.45 3.52 -29.19
C GLY A 100 20.00 4.35 -28.03
N HIS A 101 19.12 5.04 -27.29
CA HIS A 101 19.51 5.82 -26.12
C HIS A 101 19.89 4.91 -24.95
N LEU A 102 19.15 3.82 -24.74
CA LEU A 102 19.44 2.81 -23.73
C LEU A 102 20.83 2.18 -23.96
N LEU A 103 21.16 1.79 -25.19
CA LEU A 103 22.47 1.22 -25.52
C LEU A 103 23.63 2.18 -25.18
N SER A 104 23.47 3.48 -25.45
CA SER A 104 24.49 4.48 -25.08
C SER A 104 24.75 4.51 -23.57
N TRP A 105 23.71 4.32 -22.75
CA TRP A 105 23.84 4.26 -21.29
C TRP A 105 24.49 2.96 -20.83
N LEU A 106 24.09 1.81 -21.40
CA LEU A 106 24.71 0.51 -21.13
C LEU A 106 26.22 0.52 -21.48
N MET A 107 26.59 1.20 -22.57
CA MET A 107 27.99 1.39 -22.97
C MET A 107 28.79 2.26 -21.97
N GLY A 108 28.13 3.15 -21.23
CA GLY A 108 28.74 3.95 -20.16
C GLY A 108 28.92 3.23 -18.82
N CYS A 109 28.30 2.06 -18.64
CA CYS A 109 28.32 1.30 -17.39
C CYS A 109 29.36 0.18 -17.42
N GLU A 110 29.95 -0.16 -16.27
CA GLU A 110 30.87 -1.28 -16.16
C GLU A 110 30.16 -2.61 -15.90
N ALA A 111 29.11 -2.56 -15.06
CA ALA A 111 28.21 -3.68 -14.86
C ALA A 111 26.79 -3.32 -15.31
N VAL A 112 26.11 -4.29 -15.90
CA VAL A 112 24.72 -4.19 -16.35
C VAL A 112 23.96 -5.33 -15.68
N ILE A 113 22.95 -4.98 -14.88
CA ILE A 113 22.13 -5.93 -14.15
C ILE A 113 20.72 -5.87 -14.74
N TYR A 114 20.22 -7.04 -15.13
CA TYR A 114 18.82 -7.23 -15.47
C TYR A 114 18.18 -8.19 -14.47
N ASP A 115 17.20 -7.72 -13.72
CA ASP A 115 16.33 -8.54 -12.91
C ASP A 115 15.05 -8.87 -13.68
N ILE A 116 14.87 -10.17 -13.94
CA ILE A 116 13.69 -10.76 -14.59
C ILE A 116 12.89 -11.63 -13.62
N SER A 117 13.27 -11.66 -12.35
CA SER A 117 12.67 -12.52 -11.33
C SER A 117 11.24 -12.11 -10.96
N GLN A 118 10.92 -10.81 -11.08
CA GLN A 118 9.60 -10.25 -10.73
C GLN A 118 8.70 -10.01 -11.96
N GLU A 119 9.29 -9.68 -13.12
CA GLU A 119 8.55 -9.32 -14.33
C GLU A 119 9.07 -10.11 -15.54
N ALA A 120 8.26 -11.05 -16.03
CA ALA A 120 8.63 -11.90 -17.18
C ALA A 120 8.77 -11.12 -18.49
N GLU A 121 8.13 -9.95 -18.62
CA GLU A 121 8.21 -9.08 -19.81
C GLU A 121 9.63 -8.53 -20.02
N GLN A 122 10.43 -8.43 -18.95
CA GLN A 122 11.81 -7.94 -18.99
C GLN A 122 12.77 -8.89 -19.72
N VAL A 123 12.35 -10.14 -20.01
CA VAL A 123 13.19 -11.13 -20.71
C VAL A 123 13.55 -10.67 -22.12
N GLU A 124 12.62 -10.04 -22.84
CA GLU A 124 12.87 -9.55 -24.21
C GLU A 124 13.90 -8.41 -24.20
N GLU A 125 13.75 -7.44 -23.29
CA GLU A 125 14.69 -6.33 -23.12
C GLU A 125 16.07 -6.83 -22.67
N ALA A 126 16.15 -7.75 -21.71
CA ALA A 126 17.40 -8.33 -21.24
C ALA A 126 18.13 -9.08 -22.37
N THR A 127 17.39 -9.85 -23.17
CA THR A 127 17.93 -10.60 -24.32
C THR A 127 18.46 -9.64 -25.39
N TRP A 128 17.70 -8.57 -25.69
CA TRP A 128 18.15 -7.53 -26.59
C TRP A 128 19.42 -6.84 -26.05
N ALA A 129 19.45 -6.46 -24.77
CA ALA A 129 20.55 -5.73 -24.16
C ALA A 129 21.85 -6.52 -24.17
N VAL A 130 21.82 -7.81 -23.78
CA VAL A 130 23.00 -8.68 -23.82
C VAL A 130 23.49 -8.90 -25.25
N THR A 131 22.58 -9.04 -26.23
CA THR A 131 22.92 -9.21 -27.65
C THR A 131 23.54 -7.94 -28.23
N ALA A 132 22.98 -6.78 -27.92
CA ALA A 132 23.47 -5.49 -28.38
C ALA A 132 24.85 -5.17 -27.77
N LEU A 133 25.07 -5.48 -26.49
CA LEU A 133 26.37 -5.38 -25.85
C LEU A 133 27.38 -6.34 -26.49
N HIS A 134 27.01 -7.60 -26.72
CA HIS A 134 27.87 -8.57 -27.39
C HIS A 134 28.31 -8.09 -28.79
N ALA A 135 27.40 -7.49 -29.56
CA ALA A 135 27.71 -6.90 -30.87
C ALA A 135 28.65 -5.68 -30.81
N GLN A 136 28.81 -5.06 -29.63
CA GLN A 136 29.65 -3.88 -29.41
C GLN A 136 30.92 -4.20 -28.60
N MET A 137 31.26 -5.48 -28.40
CA MET A 137 32.40 -5.90 -27.58
C MET A 137 33.74 -5.25 -27.98
N ASP A 138 33.95 -5.05 -29.28
CA ASP A 138 35.17 -4.39 -29.80
C ASP A 138 35.26 -2.91 -29.45
N ASN A 139 34.13 -2.27 -29.12
CA ASN A 139 34.01 -0.85 -28.80
C ASN A 139 33.95 -0.59 -27.28
N PHE A 140 34.20 -1.60 -26.45
CA PHE A 140 34.14 -1.43 -25.01
C PHE A 140 35.32 -0.58 -24.49
N PRO A 141 35.07 0.43 -23.63
CA PRO A 141 36.15 1.23 -23.03
C PRO A 141 36.95 0.43 -21.97
N GLY A 142 36.45 -0.71 -21.55
CA GLY A 142 37.02 -1.60 -20.54
C GLY A 142 36.17 -2.86 -20.38
N PRO A 143 36.61 -3.84 -19.57
CA PRO A 143 35.89 -5.09 -19.41
C PRO A 143 34.52 -4.85 -18.77
N LYS A 144 33.48 -5.43 -19.35
CA LYS A 144 32.09 -5.29 -18.89
C LYS A 144 31.56 -6.58 -18.29
N ILE A 145 30.61 -6.42 -17.37
CA ILE A 145 29.90 -7.52 -16.74
C ILE A 145 28.41 -7.38 -17.04
N PHE A 146 27.78 -8.48 -17.42
CA PHE A 146 26.33 -8.61 -17.48
C PHE A 146 25.87 -9.61 -16.43
N VAL A 147 24.94 -9.22 -15.57
CA VAL A 147 24.35 -10.07 -14.53
C VAL A 147 22.85 -10.16 -14.78
N LEU A 148 22.35 -11.37 -15.01
CA LEU A 148 20.93 -11.66 -15.08
C LEU A 148 20.48 -12.24 -13.73
N VAL A 149 19.63 -11.53 -13.01
CA VAL A 149 18.93 -12.08 -11.83
C VAL A 149 17.67 -12.77 -12.33
N SER A 150 17.65 -14.10 -12.17
CA SER A 150 16.55 -14.98 -12.59
C SER A 150 15.98 -15.73 -11.39
N THR A 151 15.06 -16.66 -11.61
CA THR A 151 14.50 -17.53 -10.56
C THR A 151 15.09 -18.94 -10.63
N VAL A 152 14.97 -19.71 -9.54
CA VAL A 152 15.29 -21.15 -9.51
C VAL A 152 14.47 -21.99 -10.49
N MET A 153 13.37 -21.45 -11.03
CA MET A 153 12.55 -22.11 -12.07
C MET A 153 13.21 -22.13 -13.44
N THR A 154 14.24 -21.31 -13.64
CA THR A 154 14.99 -21.22 -14.88
C THR A 154 16.03 -22.34 -14.93
N TRP A 155 15.57 -23.59 -15.04
CA TRP A 155 16.45 -24.74 -15.21
C TRP A 155 17.06 -24.68 -16.61
N ALA A 156 18.22 -24.04 -16.73
CA ALA A 156 18.92 -23.96 -17.99
C ALA A 156 20.01 -25.03 -18.03
N SER A 157 19.88 -25.93 -19.00
CA SER A 157 21.04 -26.48 -19.70
C SER A 157 21.75 -25.31 -20.41
N SER A 158 22.43 -24.43 -19.67
CA SER A 158 23.11 -23.28 -20.23
C SER A 158 24.46 -23.74 -20.79
N SER A 159 24.52 -23.79 -22.12
CA SER A 159 25.77 -23.94 -22.88
C SER A 159 26.79 -22.87 -22.45
N SER A 160 28.07 -23.23 -22.58
CA SER A 160 29.26 -22.50 -22.12
C SER A 160 29.26 -20.98 -22.37
N PRO A 161 29.95 -20.20 -21.52
CA PRO A 161 30.01 -18.74 -21.59
C PRO A 161 30.57 -18.21 -22.92
N ALA A 162 30.33 -16.92 -23.17
CA ALA A 162 30.75 -16.14 -24.34
C ALA A 162 32.18 -16.46 -24.81
N GLU A 163 32.43 -16.36 -26.12
CA GLU A 163 33.69 -16.71 -26.79
C GLU A 163 34.94 -15.98 -26.24
N ASN A 164 34.76 -14.92 -25.43
CA ASN A 164 35.87 -14.13 -24.86
C ASN A 164 35.54 -13.54 -23.45
N PRO A 165 35.56 -14.36 -22.38
CA PRO A 165 35.11 -13.96 -21.04
C PRO A 165 35.98 -12.87 -20.38
N ALA A 166 37.15 -12.57 -20.93
CA ALA A 166 38.06 -11.53 -20.43
C ALA A 166 37.56 -10.10 -20.72
N LEU A 167 36.80 -9.90 -21.80
CA LEU A 167 36.27 -8.60 -22.21
C LEU A 167 34.80 -8.43 -21.83
N PHE A 168 34.01 -9.49 -21.92
CA PHE A 168 32.60 -9.49 -21.57
C PHE A 168 32.25 -10.75 -20.80
N SER A 169 31.95 -10.59 -19.51
CA SER A 169 31.57 -11.70 -18.64
C SER A 169 30.07 -11.68 -18.39
N THR A 170 29.41 -12.82 -18.59
CA THR A 170 27.97 -12.97 -18.37
C THR A 170 27.72 -13.92 -17.22
N TYR A 171 26.87 -13.50 -16.29
CA TYR A 171 26.44 -14.26 -15.12
C TYR A 171 24.92 -14.38 -15.06
N VAL A 172 24.45 -15.52 -14.60
CA VAL A 172 23.05 -15.78 -14.24
C VAL A 172 23.02 -16.11 -12.76
N VAL A 173 22.33 -15.29 -11.98
CA VAL A 173 22.08 -15.50 -10.56
C VAL A 173 20.64 -15.99 -10.41
N ALA A 174 20.47 -17.29 -10.20
CA ALA A 174 19.17 -17.92 -10.01
C ALA A 174 18.74 -17.79 -8.55
N SER A 175 17.87 -16.82 -8.28
CA SER A 175 17.33 -16.51 -6.96
C SER A 175 16.26 -17.52 -6.54
N GLY A 176 16.31 -17.93 -5.27
CA GLY A 176 15.14 -18.45 -4.57
C GLY A 176 14.04 -17.41 -4.43
N LEU A 177 12.93 -17.80 -3.81
CA LEU A 177 11.83 -16.91 -3.52
C LEU A 177 12.28 -15.82 -2.53
N GLN A 178 12.11 -14.56 -2.94
CA GLN A 178 12.68 -13.41 -2.24
C GLN A 178 11.78 -12.99 -1.06
N TYR A 179 12.37 -12.80 0.12
CA TYR A 179 11.69 -12.26 1.32
C TYR A 179 12.51 -11.14 1.98
N GLY A 180 11.94 -10.52 3.02
CA GLY A 180 12.58 -9.42 3.77
C GLY A 180 11.97 -8.05 3.47
N MET A 181 12.30 -7.07 4.30
CA MET A 181 11.88 -5.67 4.19
C MET A 181 10.37 -5.41 4.23
N GLY A 182 9.59 -5.73 3.20
CA GLY A 182 8.14 -5.45 3.13
C GLY A 182 7.30 -6.51 2.42
N GLU A 183 7.96 -7.62 2.12
CA GLU A 183 7.58 -9.00 1.80
C GLU A 183 6.45 -9.32 0.83
N GLN A 184 6.63 -8.82 -0.41
CA GLN A 184 6.42 -9.56 -1.66
C GLN A 184 5.30 -10.61 -1.66
N ILE A 185 5.64 -11.86 -1.96
CA ILE A 185 4.71 -12.96 -2.16
C ILE A 185 4.07 -13.42 -0.84
N PHE A 186 4.77 -13.22 0.28
CA PHE A 186 4.26 -13.56 1.62
C PHE A 186 3.40 -12.46 2.24
N TYR A 187 3.19 -11.33 1.53
CA TYR A 187 2.54 -10.15 2.06
C TYR A 187 1.13 -10.46 2.57
N SER A 188 0.39 -11.31 1.84
CA SER A 188 -0.95 -11.74 2.24
C SER A 188 -0.93 -12.43 3.62
N SER A 189 0.04 -13.31 3.87
CA SER A 189 0.23 -13.99 5.15
C SER A 189 0.54 -12.99 6.26
N PHE A 190 1.51 -12.09 6.06
CA PHE A 190 1.85 -11.05 7.04
C PHE A 190 0.67 -10.12 7.34
N LYS A 191 -0.04 -9.65 6.31
CA LYS A 191 -1.22 -8.80 6.42
C LYS A 191 -2.34 -9.49 7.20
N ASN A 192 -2.67 -10.72 6.87
CA ASN A 192 -3.76 -11.44 7.52
C ASN A 192 -3.44 -11.68 8.99
N SER A 193 -2.22 -12.14 9.29
CA SER A 193 -1.78 -12.35 10.67
C SER A 193 -1.76 -11.05 11.48
N TRP A 194 -1.31 -9.94 10.90
CA TRP A 194 -1.36 -8.62 11.53
C TRP A 194 -2.79 -8.16 11.86
N LEU A 195 -3.75 -8.47 10.98
CA LEU A 195 -5.17 -8.16 11.17
C LEU A 195 -5.90 -9.14 12.09
N GLY A 196 -5.18 -10.09 12.72
CA GLY A 196 -5.75 -11.12 13.58
C GLY A 196 -6.51 -12.22 12.83
N LYS A 197 -6.41 -12.25 11.49
CA LYS A 197 -6.97 -13.31 10.66
C LYS A 197 -6.00 -14.49 10.59
N GLU A 198 -6.53 -15.68 10.37
CA GLU A 198 -5.69 -16.86 10.13
C GLU A 198 -4.91 -16.70 8.82
N ALA A 199 -3.63 -17.08 8.84
CA ALA A 199 -2.82 -17.06 7.63
C ALA A 199 -3.31 -18.14 6.67
N GLU A 200 -3.39 -17.83 5.38
CA GLU A 200 -3.92 -18.76 4.38
C GLU A 200 -2.79 -19.64 3.83
N LEU A 201 -2.99 -20.95 3.86
CA LEU A 201 -2.10 -21.94 3.26
C LEU A 201 -2.84 -22.68 2.16
N PHE A 202 -2.33 -22.59 0.95
CA PHE A 202 -2.92 -23.22 -0.22
C PHE A 202 -2.28 -24.58 -0.46
N GLY A 203 -3.12 -25.61 -0.66
CA GLY A 203 -2.67 -26.99 -0.80
C GLY A 203 -2.25 -27.64 0.53
N ASP A 204 -1.37 -28.65 0.45
CA ASP A 204 -0.90 -29.36 1.65
C ASP A 204 0.29 -28.69 2.34
N GLY A 205 0.99 -27.78 1.65
CA GLY A 205 2.10 -26.99 2.16
C GLY A 205 3.38 -27.76 2.44
N LYS A 206 3.49 -29.02 2.00
CA LYS A 206 4.65 -29.88 2.29
C LYS A 206 5.83 -29.67 1.35
N ASN A 207 5.60 -28.92 0.28
CA ASN A 207 6.60 -28.61 -0.71
C ASN A 207 7.71 -27.73 -0.11
N VAL A 208 8.96 -28.06 -0.42
CA VAL A 208 10.12 -27.27 0.00
C VAL A 208 10.33 -26.13 -0.98
N VAL A 209 10.26 -24.90 -0.47
CA VAL A 209 10.40 -23.69 -1.27
C VAL A 209 11.77 -23.08 -1.01
N PRO A 210 12.68 -23.04 -2.01
CA PRO A 210 13.96 -22.36 -1.85
C PRO A 210 13.74 -20.87 -1.66
N THR A 211 14.25 -20.29 -0.58
CA THR A 211 14.09 -18.87 -0.26
C THR A 211 15.43 -18.13 -0.24
N ILE A 212 15.38 -16.80 -0.33
CA ILE A 212 16.54 -15.94 -0.04
C ILE A 212 16.09 -14.58 0.47
N HIS A 213 16.79 -14.06 1.48
CA HIS A 213 16.58 -12.69 1.93
C HIS A 213 17.07 -11.68 0.88
N ILE A 214 16.29 -10.64 0.60
CA ILE A 214 16.58 -9.72 -0.51
C ILE A 214 17.91 -8.97 -0.34
N SER A 215 18.32 -8.67 0.89
CA SER A 215 19.63 -8.06 1.14
C SER A 215 20.78 -9.03 0.86
N ASP A 216 20.58 -10.33 1.07
CA ASP A 216 21.61 -11.33 0.81
C ASP A 216 21.75 -11.57 -0.70
N LEU A 217 20.64 -11.60 -1.44
CA LEU A 217 20.68 -11.57 -2.90
C LEU A 217 21.44 -10.35 -3.44
N ALA A 218 21.17 -9.16 -2.90
CA ALA A 218 21.85 -7.95 -3.30
C ALA A 218 23.38 -8.01 -3.03
N ARG A 219 23.79 -8.55 -1.89
CA ARG A 219 25.20 -8.77 -1.56
C ARG A 219 25.85 -9.81 -2.46
N ILE A 220 25.15 -10.89 -2.82
CA ILE A 220 25.63 -11.86 -3.80
C ILE A 220 25.91 -11.18 -5.13
N VAL A 221 24.95 -10.39 -5.65
CA VAL A 221 25.13 -9.64 -6.91
C VAL A 221 26.33 -8.69 -6.83
N GLN A 222 26.47 -7.96 -5.72
CA GLN A 222 27.63 -7.10 -5.46
C GLN A 222 28.95 -7.89 -5.50
N ARG A 223 29.01 -9.05 -4.82
CA ARG A 223 30.20 -9.91 -4.82
C ARG A 223 30.51 -10.50 -6.19
N VAL A 224 29.51 -10.86 -6.99
CA VAL A 224 29.70 -11.33 -8.37
C VAL A 224 30.37 -10.25 -9.22
N ILE A 225 29.92 -9.00 -9.10
CA ILE A 225 30.49 -7.85 -9.82
C ILE A 225 31.96 -7.59 -9.40
N GLN A 226 32.24 -7.72 -8.10
CA GLN A 226 33.58 -7.48 -7.53
C GLN A 226 34.57 -8.61 -7.85
N LEU A 227 34.18 -9.86 -7.61
CA LEU A 227 35.07 -11.02 -7.63
C LEU A 227 35.15 -11.71 -8.99
N ARG A 228 34.15 -11.54 -9.86
CA ARG A 228 34.06 -12.18 -11.18
C ARG A 228 34.36 -13.69 -11.13
N PRO A 229 33.49 -14.49 -10.50
CA PRO A 229 33.73 -15.92 -10.32
C PRO A 229 33.85 -16.65 -11.67
N ASN A 230 34.53 -17.80 -11.67
CA ASN A 230 34.71 -18.60 -12.89
C ASN A 230 33.42 -19.25 -13.40
N LEU A 231 32.45 -19.46 -12.50
CA LEU A 231 31.18 -20.08 -12.84
C LEU A 231 30.16 -19.01 -13.20
N SER A 232 29.60 -19.11 -14.41
CA SER A 232 28.60 -18.16 -14.92
C SER A 232 27.20 -18.35 -14.34
N TYR A 233 26.85 -19.56 -13.87
CA TYR A 233 25.52 -19.83 -13.29
C TYR A 233 25.63 -20.03 -11.78
N LEU A 234 24.96 -19.19 -10.99
CA LEU A 234 25.06 -19.15 -9.54
C LEU A 234 23.68 -19.29 -8.93
N LEU A 235 23.50 -20.27 -8.05
CA LEU A 235 22.26 -20.50 -7.32
C LEU A 235 22.27 -19.68 -6.02
N ALA A 236 21.38 -18.71 -5.91
CA ALA A 236 21.24 -17.81 -4.76
C ALA A 236 20.04 -18.20 -3.90
N VAL A 237 20.29 -19.08 -2.94
CA VAL A 237 19.33 -19.54 -1.92
C VAL A 237 20.00 -19.47 -0.55
N ASP A 238 19.21 -19.30 0.51
CA ASP A 238 19.66 -19.49 1.89
C ASP A 238 19.91 -20.99 2.18
N SER A 239 20.46 -21.29 3.35
CA SER A 239 20.77 -22.68 3.74
C SER A 239 19.55 -23.43 4.29
N SER A 240 18.37 -22.81 4.28
CA SER A 240 17.16 -23.39 4.83
C SER A 240 16.46 -24.27 3.80
N ASN A 241 15.76 -25.30 4.30
CA ASN A 241 14.94 -26.20 3.49
C ASN A 241 13.53 -26.27 4.09
N ASN A 242 12.98 -25.10 4.42
CA ASN A 242 11.68 -24.98 5.05
C ASN A 242 10.57 -25.32 4.06
N THR A 243 9.52 -25.99 4.55
CA THR A 243 8.31 -26.18 3.75
C THR A 243 7.49 -24.89 3.71
N LEU A 244 6.59 -24.78 2.72
CA LEU A 244 5.66 -23.66 2.66
C LEU A 244 4.81 -23.56 3.94
N GLU A 245 4.42 -24.70 4.52
CA GLU A 245 3.69 -24.76 5.79
C GLU A 245 4.53 -24.20 6.96
N ASP A 246 5.82 -24.54 7.04
CA ASP A 246 6.71 -24.03 8.10
C ASP A 246 6.83 -22.51 8.02
N ILE A 247 7.00 -21.97 6.80
CA ILE A 247 7.07 -20.53 6.55
C ILE A 247 5.78 -19.83 6.99
N VAL A 248 4.61 -20.27 6.49
CA VAL A 248 3.32 -19.64 6.80
C VAL A 248 2.99 -19.73 8.30
N LYS A 249 3.32 -20.85 8.94
CA LYS A 249 3.17 -21.01 10.39
C LYS A 249 4.10 -20.11 11.19
N ALA A 250 5.35 -19.95 10.77
CA ALA A 250 6.29 -19.06 11.43
C ALA A 250 5.78 -17.62 11.41
N ILE A 251 5.29 -17.16 10.25
CA ILE A 251 4.66 -15.84 10.09
C ILE A 251 3.43 -15.71 11.01
N SER A 252 2.51 -16.69 10.95
CA SER A 252 1.30 -16.67 11.77
C SER A 252 1.58 -16.66 13.27
N SER A 253 2.63 -17.37 13.69
CA SER A 253 3.03 -17.46 15.10
C SER A 253 3.77 -16.21 15.58
N ALA A 254 4.51 -15.53 14.70
CA ALA A 254 5.20 -14.30 15.04
C ALA A 254 4.24 -13.10 15.11
N LEU A 255 3.22 -13.06 14.24
CA LEU A 255 2.33 -11.92 14.09
C LEU A 255 0.93 -12.06 14.68
N GLY A 256 0.41 -13.27 14.76
CA GLY A 256 -0.99 -13.54 15.06
C GLY A 256 -1.17 -14.73 15.98
N SER A 257 -2.12 -15.60 15.63
CA SER A 257 -2.55 -16.71 16.49
C SER A 257 -1.71 -18.00 16.33
N GLY A 258 -0.79 -18.05 15.37
CA GLY A 258 -0.10 -19.28 14.97
C GLY A 258 -0.98 -20.26 14.18
N LYS A 259 -2.28 -20.00 14.04
CA LYS A 259 -3.20 -20.83 13.27
C LYS A 259 -3.12 -20.52 11.78
N VAL A 260 -3.36 -21.55 10.99
CA VAL A 260 -3.29 -21.48 9.54
C VAL A 260 -4.58 -22.08 8.96
N GLN A 261 -5.21 -21.34 8.08
CA GLN A 261 -6.39 -21.77 7.35
C GLN A 261 -5.96 -22.46 6.05
N ARG A 262 -6.26 -23.75 5.93
CA ARG A 262 -5.99 -24.51 4.70
C ARG A 262 -7.05 -24.23 3.65
N LYS A 263 -6.61 -23.92 2.43
CA LYS A 263 -7.44 -23.73 1.24
C LYS A 263 -7.01 -24.69 0.12
N PRO A 264 -7.92 -25.06 -0.80
CA PRO A 264 -7.55 -25.74 -2.04
C PRO A 264 -6.44 -25.01 -2.79
N ALA A 265 -5.57 -25.74 -3.50
CA ALA A 265 -4.49 -25.13 -4.26
C ALA A 265 -5.05 -24.26 -5.41
N GLU A 266 -6.21 -24.63 -5.94
CA GLU A 266 -6.90 -23.91 -7.01
C GLU A 266 -7.33 -22.49 -6.60
N ASP A 267 -7.46 -22.23 -5.30
CA ASP A 267 -7.81 -20.90 -4.78
C ASP A 267 -6.65 -19.90 -4.95
N LEU A 268 -5.41 -20.36 -5.19
CA LEU A 268 -4.29 -19.47 -5.57
C LEU A 268 -4.61 -18.66 -6.83
N PHE A 269 -5.32 -19.25 -7.79
CA PHE A 269 -5.72 -18.56 -9.02
C PHE A 269 -6.82 -17.51 -8.82
N LEU A 270 -7.47 -17.52 -7.64
CA LEU A 270 -8.45 -16.51 -7.25
C LEU A 270 -7.79 -15.29 -6.60
N LEU A 271 -6.50 -15.39 -6.24
CA LEU A 271 -5.76 -14.26 -5.70
C LEU A 271 -5.37 -13.32 -6.83
N GLU A 272 -6.14 -12.24 -7.01
CA GLU A 272 -5.91 -11.23 -8.05
C GLU A 272 -4.59 -10.44 -7.87
N ASP A 273 -4.01 -10.46 -6.67
CA ASP A 273 -2.76 -9.77 -6.32
C ASP A 273 -1.47 -10.57 -6.66
N MET A 274 -1.60 -11.78 -7.23
CA MET A 274 -0.46 -12.68 -7.51
C MET A 274 -0.29 -12.94 -9.01
N SER A 275 0.95 -12.85 -9.50
CA SER A 275 1.23 -13.24 -10.88
C SER A 275 1.24 -14.75 -11.05
N MET A 276 1.07 -15.24 -12.29
CA MET A 276 1.23 -16.67 -12.59
C MET A 276 2.62 -17.20 -12.26
N SER A 277 3.64 -16.35 -12.32
CA SER A 277 5.01 -16.70 -11.92
C SER A 277 5.14 -16.88 -10.42
N ASP A 278 4.45 -16.04 -9.63
CA ASP A 278 4.39 -16.14 -8.16
C ASP A 278 3.71 -17.44 -7.73
N ILE A 279 2.54 -17.72 -8.31
CA ILE A 279 1.78 -18.96 -8.04
C ILE A 279 2.67 -20.18 -8.30
N ARG A 280 3.31 -20.24 -9.48
CA ARG A 280 4.23 -21.34 -9.81
C ARG A 280 5.40 -21.44 -8.84
N SER A 281 5.93 -20.30 -8.37
CA SER A 281 7.04 -20.27 -7.42
C SER A 281 6.65 -20.82 -6.04
N MET A 282 5.39 -20.65 -5.62
CA MET A 282 4.88 -21.24 -4.39
C MET A 282 4.61 -22.74 -4.48
N GLU A 283 4.41 -23.28 -5.68
CA GLU A 283 4.18 -24.72 -5.92
C GLU A 283 5.49 -25.53 -6.07
N ILE A 284 6.65 -24.85 -6.01
CA ILE A 284 7.96 -25.52 -6.10
C ILE A 284 8.15 -26.49 -4.95
N ASP A 285 8.63 -27.69 -5.28
CA ASP A 285 9.17 -28.65 -4.33
C ASP A 285 10.63 -28.98 -4.69
N LEU A 286 11.56 -28.14 -4.23
CA LEU A 286 12.98 -28.26 -4.52
C LEU A 286 13.82 -28.04 -3.27
N GLN A 287 14.74 -28.97 -3.02
CA GLN A 287 15.82 -28.78 -2.05
C GLN A 287 17.07 -28.31 -2.80
N CYS A 288 17.62 -27.19 -2.37
CA CYS A 288 18.68 -26.50 -3.09
C CYS A 288 19.86 -26.23 -2.15
N GLU A 289 21.08 -26.35 -2.66
CA GLU A 289 22.29 -25.97 -1.92
C GLU A 289 23.18 -25.04 -2.74
N ALA A 290 23.43 -23.84 -2.22
CA ALA A 290 24.24 -22.80 -2.86
C ALA A 290 25.76 -23.01 -2.66
N ILE A 291 26.31 -24.13 -3.11
CA ILE A 291 27.70 -24.55 -2.86
C ILE A 291 28.72 -23.47 -3.30
N HIS A 292 28.52 -22.87 -4.48
CA HIS A 292 29.47 -21.91 -5.04
C HIS A 292 29.41 -20.54 -4.37
N ILE A 293 28.29 -20.17 -3.76
CA ILE A 293 28.10 -18.87 -3.12
C ILE A 293 28.75 -18.84 -1.74
N LYS A 294 28.78 -19.97 -1.02
CA LYS A 294 29.52 -20.08 0.25
C LYS A 294 30.99 -19.68 0.13
N ASN A 295 31.58 -19.82 -1.07
CA ASN A 295 32.97 -19.45 -1.34
C ASN A 295 33.19 -17.94 -1.61
N LEU A 296 32.13 -17.13 -1.71
CA LEU A 296 32.21 -15.69 -2.04
C LEU A 296 32.38 -14.78 -0.80
N SER A 297 32.57 -15.34 0.41
CA SER A 297 32.76 -14.59 1.66
C SER A 297 31.72 -13.47 1.86
N ILE A 298 30.45 -13.87 1.93
CA ILE A 298 29.31 -12.97 2.07
C ILE A 298 28.97 -12.78 3.55
N SER A 299 28.69 -11.55 3.95
CA SER A 299 28.06 -11.23 5.23
C SER A 299 26.56 -11.47 5.13
N TRP A 300 26.11 -12.67 5.50
CA TRP A 300 24.70 -13.05 5.44
C TRP A 300 23.88 -12.31 6.50
N ARG A 301 22.65 -11.95 6.16
CA ARG A 301 21.63 -11.45 7.10
C ARG A 301 20.76 -12.58 7.62
N CYS A 302 20.38 -13.50 6.73
CA CYS A 302 19.51 -14.63 7.07
C CYS A 302 20.04 -15.92 6.43
N GLU A 303 21.27 -16.33 6.77
CA GLU A 303 21.87 -17.57 6.21
C GLU A 303 21.04 -18.81 6.54
N SER A 304 20.46 -18.86 7.75
CA SER A 304 19.60 -19.96 8.19
C SER A 304 18.13 -19.84 7.74
N GLY A 305 17.82 -18.82 6.94
CA GLY A 305 16.53 -18.65 6.28
C GLY A 305 15.46 -17.91 7.09
N LEU A 306 14.27 -17.82 6.50
CA LEU A 306 13.16 -17.00 7.00
C LEU A 306 12.63 -17.47 8.37
N VAL A 307 12.45 -18.78 8.55
CA VAL A 307 11.80 -19.33 9.76
C VAL A 307 12.62 -19.04 11.03
N GLU A 308 13.94 -19.27 10.99
CA GLU A 308 14.81 -18.99 12.14
C GLU A 308 14.98 -17.49 12.40
N ASN A 309 14.96 -16.69 11.35
CA ASN A 309 15.16 -15.23 11.42
C ASN A 309 13.84 -14.44 11.40
N ILE A 310 12.70 -15.09 11.71
CA ILE A 310 11.37 -14.50 11.54
C ILE A 310 11.19 -13.20 12.31
N GLN A 311 11.82 -13.05 13.48
CA GLN A 311 11.70 -11.82 14.27
C GLN A 311 12.42 -10.63 13.64
N LEU A 312 13.61 -10.87 13.07
CA LEU A 312 14.34 -9.84 12.34
C LEU A 312 13.53 -9.40 11.12
N VAL A 313 12.99 -10.36 10.36
CA VAL A 313 12.17 -10.08 9.18
C VAL A 313 10.87 -9.34 9.56
N LEU A 314 10.26 -9.70 10.68
CA LEU A 314 9.10 -8.99 11.21
C LEU A 314 9.44 -7.54 11.57
N GLU A 315 10.54 -7.29 12.28
CA GLU A 315 10.96 -5.92 12.61
C GLU A 315 11.18 -5.08 11.35
N GLU A 316 11.79 -5.66 10.32
CA GLU A 316 11.92 -5.01 9.01
C GLU A 316 10.57 -4.68 8.37
N PHE A 317 9.63 -5.62 8.37
CA PHE A 317 8.28 -5.42 7.87
C PHE A 317 7.57 -4.24 8.53
N LEU A 318 7.62 -4.22 9.86
CA LEU A 318 6.99 -3.17 10.66
C LEU A 318 7.67 -1.84 10.39
N GLN A 319 9.01 -1.79 10.36
CA GLN A 319 9.76 -0.57 10.11
C GLN A 319 9.48 -0.02 8.71
N ASN A 320 9.54 -0.87 7.68
CA ASN A 320 9.37 -0.47 6.28
C ASN A 320 7.94 0.02 5.99
N ARG A 321 6.93 -0.48 6.71
CA ARG A 321 5.53 -0.02 6.59
C ARG A 321 5.15 1.08 7.58
N GLY A 322 6.03 1.45 8.51
CA GLY A 322 5.75 2.43 9.56
C GLY A 322 4.75 1.94 10.61
N LEU A 323 4.69 0.62 10.83
CA LEU A 323 3.82 -0.08 11.77
C LEU A 323 4.51 -0.36 13.10
N LEU A 324 5.28 0.61 13.59
CA LEU A 324 5.84 0.49 14.93
C LEU A 324 4.68 0.40 15.94
N PRO A 325 4.81 -0.34 17.05
CA PRO A 325 3.78 -0.38 18.09
C PRO A 325 3.62 0.99 18.74
N LEU A 326 2.39 1.35 19.11
CA LEU A 326 2.09 2.55 19.91
C LEU A 326 1.76 2.16 21.34
N ARG A 327 2.63 2.52 22.28
CA ARG A 327 2.46 2.14 23.69
C ARG A 327 2.19 3.40 24.50
N MET A 328 1.04 3.43 25.16
CA MET A 328 0.57 4.61 25.88
C MET A 328 0.16 4.25 27.30
N CYS A 329 0.35 5.17 28.23
CA CYS A 329 -0.19 5.08 29.59
C CYS A 329 -1.02 6.33 29.87
N VAL A 330 -2.25 6.16 30.36
CA VAL A 330 -3.14 7.26 30.75
C VAL A 330 -3.29 7.28 32.26
N LEU A 331 -2.85 8.37 32.87
CA LEU A 331 -2.84 8.60 34.31
C LEU A 331 -3.67 9.85 34.65
N GLY A 332 -4.05 9.99 35.91
CA GLY A 332 -4.76 11.17 36.40
C GLY A 332 -5.59 10.89 37.66
N PRO A 333 -6.26 11.90 38.24
CA PRO A 333 -7.09 11.73 39.42
C PRO A 333 -8.35 10.88 39.13
N PRO A 334 -9.01 10.33 40.17
CA PRO A 334 -10.29 9.65 39.99
C PRO A 334 -11.35 10.61 39.40
N ALA A 335 -12.29 10.07 38.63
CA ALA A 335 -13.34 10.82 37.91
C ALA A 335 -12.87 11.81 36.81
N ALA A 336 -11.58 11.83 36.47
CA ALA A 336 -11.03 12.67 35.39
C ALA A 336 -11.44 12.25 33.96
N GLY A 337 -12.03 11.07 33.80
CA GLY A 337 -12.42 10.53 32.47
C GLY A 337 -11.33 9.73 31.77
N LYS A 338 -10.35 9.19 32.51
CA LYS A 338 -9.21 8.42 31.96
C LYS A 338 -9.66 7.26 31.08
N THR A 339 -10.56 6.42 31.58
CA THR A 339 -11.13 5.30 30.81
C THR A 339 -11.83 5.76 29.53
N SER A 340 -12.50 6.93 29.54
CA SER A 340 -13.11 7.50 28.33
C SER A 340 -12.06 7.93 27.32
N VAL A 341 -10.98 8.58 27.76
CA VAL A 341 -9.85 8.97 26.89
C VAL A 341 -9.12 7.73 26.38
N SER A 342 -8.79 6.76 27.24
CA SER A 342 -8.18 5.49 26.90
C SER A 342 -9.00 4.74 25.84
N SER A 343 -10.32 4.64 26.03
CA SER A 343 -11.24 4.02 25.08
C SER A 343 -11.24 4.74 23.73
N TRP A 344 -11.27 6.08 23.73
CA TRP A 344 -11.20 6.88 22.51
C TRP A 344 -9.87 6.67 21.75
N ILE A 345 -8.74 6.63 22.47
CA ILE A 345 -7.43 6.35 21.86
C ILE A 345 -7.44 4.95 21.24
N CYS A 346 -7.91 3.94 21.97
CA CYS A 346 -7.99 2.57 21.48
C CYS A 346 -8.85 2.45 20.22
N GLU A 347 -10.00 3.10 20.16
CA GLU A 347 -10.86 3.10 18.97
C GLU A 347 -10.21 3.80 17.78
N ARG A 348 -9.62 4.98 18.01
CA ARG A 348 -9.02 5.81 16.95
C ARG A 348 -7.76 5.20 16.36
N TYR A 349 -6.89 4.63 17.20
CA TYR A 349 -5.60 4.06 16.81
C TYR A 349 -5.62 2.54 16.66
N ARG A 350 -6.75 1.89 16.97
CA ARG A 350 -6.92 0.41 16.97
C ARG A 350 -5.90 -0.29 17.88
N LEU A 351 -5.79 0.21 19.11
CA LEU A 351 -4.89 -0.33 20.13
C LEU A 351 -5.64 -1.19 21.14
N HIS A 352 -4.91 -2.04 21.84
CA HIS A 352 -5.47 -2.85 22.93
C HIS A 352 -5.62 -2.03 24.21
N HIS A 353 -6.85 -1.97 24.73
CA HIS A 353 -7.14 -1.36 26.03
C HIS A 353 -6.80 -2.33 27.15
N ILE A 354 -5.83 -1.97 27.99
CA ILE A 354 -5.35 -2.80 29.09
C ILE A 354 -5.69 -2.10 30.41
N THR A 355 -6.48 -2.78 31.24
CA THR A 355 -6.78 -2.36 32.61
C THR A 355 -6.26 -3.41 33.58
N GLN A 356 -5.97 -3.00 34.82
CA GLN A 356 -5.54 -3.91 35.88
C GLN A 356 -6.52 -5.10 36.08
N LYS A 357 -7.83 -4.85 35.98
CA LYS A 357 -8.89 -5.88 36.17
C LYS A 357 -9.08 -6.79 34.95
N ALA A 358 -8.93 -6.27 33.73
CA ALA A 358 -9.09 -7.05 32.51
C ALA A 358 -7.91 -8.01 32.26
N ALA A 359 -6.73 -7.73 32.82
CA ALA A 359 -5.58 -8.63 32.71
C ALA A 359 -5.79 -9.97 33.43
N VAL A 360 -6.60 -10.01 34.49
CA VAL A 360 -6.82 -11.19 35.36
C VAL A 360 -7.96 -12.11 34.85
N ALA A 361 -8.77 -11.65 33.89
CA ALA A 361 -9.76 -12.51 33.24
C ALA A 361 -9.05 -13.48 32.28
N GLN A 362 -9.19 -14.79 32.53
CA GLN A 362 -8.49 -15.82 31.77
C GLN A 362 -8.77 -15.74 30.25
N PRO A 363 -7.81 -16.10 29.38
CA PRO A 363 -7.95 -15.97 27.92
C PRO A 363 -8.89 -16.98 27.23
N GLU A 364 -9.51 -17.92 27.95
CA GLU A 364 -10.00 -19.17 27.34
C GLU A 364 -11.41 -19.11 26.69
N GLU A 365 -12.18 -18.03 26.80
CA GLU A 365 -13.50 -17.93 26.12
C GLU A 365 -13.52 -17.09 24.82
N VAL A 366 -12.42 -16.42 24.45
CA VAL A 366 -12.37 -15.45 23.33
C VAL A 366 -12.30 -16.11 21.93
N LEU A 367 -12.21 -17.44 21.85
CA LEU A 367 -12.05 -18.15 20.57
C LEU A 367 -13.36 -18.47 19.82
N LYS A 368 -14.51 -17.88 20.20
CA LYS A 368 -15.80 -18.16 19.53
C LYS A 368 -16.60 -16.97 18.98
N SER A 369 -16.16 -15.73 19.12
CA SER A 369 -16.85 -14.57 18.54
C SER A 369 -15.97 -13.84 17.53
N SER A 370 -16.26 -14.05 16.24
CA SER A 370 -15.63 -13.38 15.10
C SER A 370 -16.17 -11.96 14.87
N ASP A 371 -16.49 -11.23 15.94
CA ASP A 371 -17.18 -9.93 15.87
C ASP A 371 -16.52 -8.89 16.81
N PRO A 372 -15.83 -7.86 16.29
CA PRO A 372 -15.18 -6.82 17.12
C PRO A 372 -16.18 -5.99 17.95
N ALA A 373 -17.46 -6.01 17.60
CA ALA A 373 -18.51 -5.40 18.42
C ALA A 373 -18.85 -6.24 19.67
N ALA A 374 -18.51 -7.53 19.69
CA ALA A 374 -18.64 -8.39 20.86
C ALA A 374 -17.49 -8.17 21.85
N GLU A 375 -16.25 -7.95 21.37
CA GLU A 375 -15.09 -7.57 22.20
C GLU A 375 -15.37 -6.29 23.01
N ALA A 376 -15.91 -5.25 22.36
CA ALA A 376 -16.27 -4.01 23.04
C ALA A 376 -17.43 -4.18 24.05
N ARG A 377 -18.32 -5.16 23.83
CA ARG A 377 -19.46 -5.44 24.72
C ARG A 377 -19.08 -6.36 25.88
N GLU A 378 -18.14 -7.29 25.70
CA GLU A 378 -17.62 -8.16 26.77
C GLU A 378 -16.65 -7.43 27.70
N LEU A 379 -15.83 -6.50 27.19
CA LEU A 379 -14.99 -5.61 28.01
C LEU A 379 -15.83 -4.74 28.97
N LEU A 380 -17.07 -4.41 28.61
CA LEU A 380 -18.03 -3.69 29.47
C LEU A 380 -18.69 -4.59 30.53
N ILE A 381 -18.71 -5.92 30.35
CA ILE A 381 -19.43 -6.85 31.24
C ILE A 381 -18.61 -7.22 32.49
N HIS A 382 -17.27 -7.12 32.44
CA HIS A 382 -16.39 -7.49 33.56
C HIS A 382 -16.16 -6.41 34.63
N LEU A 383 -16.88 -5.27 34.56
CA LEU A 383 -16.96 -4.29 35.66
C LEU A 383 -17.75 -4.80 36.89
N LYS A 384 -18.26 -6.03 36.87
CA LYS A 384 -18.96 -6.66 37.99
C LYS A 384 -17.99 -7.38 38.92
N ASN A 385 -17.54 -6.65 39.95
CA ASN A 385 -17.50 -7.04 41.37
C ASN A 385 -16.52 -6.13 42.12
N PRO A 386 -16.97 -5.29 43.07
CA PRO A 386 -16.12 -4.47 43.91
C PRO A 386 -15.93 -5.20 45.25
N GLU A 387 -14.97 -6.12 45.32
CA GLU A 387 -14.47 -6.57 46.62
C GLU A 387 -12.96 -6.35 46.66
N GLU A 388 -12.55 -5.55 47.65
CA GLU A 388 -11.20 -5.23 48.12
C GLU A 388 -10.39 -4.21 47.29
N ASN A 389 -10.58 -2.93 47.64
CA ASN A 389 -9.58 -1.87 47.49
C ASN A 389 -8.41 -2.13 48.46
N SER A 390 -7.57 -3.12 48.18
CA SER A 390 -6.20 -3.14 48.70
C SER A 390 -5.28 -2.51 47.67
N THR A 391 -4.53 -1.49 48.08
CA THR A 391 -3.45 -0.87 47.31
C THR A 391 -2.30 -1.84 46.99
N ASP A 392 -2.30 -3.04 47.59
CA ASP A 392 -1.41 -4.14 47.25
C ASP A 392 -1.99 -4.93 46.06
N VAL A 393 -1.32 -4.77 44.92
CA VAL A 393 -1.48 -5.66 43.76
C VAL A 393 -0.68 -6.92 44.07
N SER A 394 -1.31 -8.09 43.97
CA SER A 394 -0.59 -9.36 44.16
C SER A 394 0.49 -9.52 43.07
N GLU A 395 1.64 -10.09 43.41
CA GLU A 395 2.70 -10.42 42.44
C GLU A 395 2.17 -11.27 41.27
N GLU A 396 1.18 -12.13 41.52
CA GLU A 396 0.51 -12.93 40.48
C GLU A 396 -0.26 -12.06 39.46
N GLN A 397 -0.88 -10.97 39.91
CA GLN A 397 -1.60 -10.04 39.04
C GLN A 397 -0.62 -9.20 38.21
N MET A 398 0.51 -8.79 38.81
CA MET A 398 1.58 -8.10 38.10
C MET A 398 2.15 -8.97 36.99
N GLU A 399 2.41 -10.24 37.29
CA GLU A 399 2.95 -11.19 36.31
C GLU A 399 1.95 -11.47 35.18
N THR A 400 0.67 -11.60 35.51
CA THR A 400 -0.39 -11.76 34.49
C THR A 400 -0.48 -10.54 33.57
N LEU A 401 -0.37 -9.33 34.14
CA LEU A 401 -0.34 -8.09 33.37
C LEU A 401 0.89 -8.00 32.47
N ARG A 402 2.08 -8.34 32.98
CA ARG A 402 3.31 -8.43 32.16
C ARG A 402 3.14 -9.42 31.02
N ALA A 403 2.61 -10.62 31.29
CA ALA A 403 2.35 -11.63 30.26
C ALA A 403 1.38 -11.10 29.18
N LYS A 404 0.36 -10.32 29.57
CA LYS A 404 -0.56 -9.67 28.62
C LYS A 404 0.13 -8.61 27.78
N LEU A 405 0.96 -7.75 28.38
CA LEU A 405 1.75 -6.74 27.66
C LEU A 405 2.75 -7.37 26.69
N MET A 406 3.27 -8.56 27.04
CA MET A 406 4.17 -9.36 26.21
C MET A 406 3.45 -10.20 25.15
N SER A 407 2.12 -10.19 25.11
CA SER A 407 1.36 -10.86 24.07
C SER A 407 1.66 -10.28 22.69
N ILE A 408 1.56 -11.14 21.67
CA ILE A 408 1.86 -10.80 20.27
C ILE A 408 1.08 -9.56 19.81
N SER A 409 -0.21 -9.48 20.15
CA SER A 409 -1.06 -8.37 19.75
C SER A 409 -0.59 -7.03 20.35
N CYS A 410 -0.18 -7.02 21.63
CA CYS A 410 0.32 -5.82 22.31
C CYS A 410 1.73 -5.44 21.85
N ARG A 411 2.61 -6.43 21.59
CA ARG A 411 3.96 -6.19 21.08
C ARG A 411 3.98 -5.62 19.66
N ASN A 412 3.05 -6.08 18.82
CA ASN A 412 3.01 -5.72 17.42
C ASN A 412 2.23 -4.42 17.19
N GLN A 413 0.98 -4.34 17.68
CA GLN A 413 0.11 -3.17 17.45
C GLN A 413 0.34 -2.06 18.49
N GLY A 414 0.69 -2.45 19.72
CA GLY A 414 0.75 -1.56 20.88
C GLY A 414 -0.46 -1.68 21.80
N PHE A 415 -0.51 -0.83 22.82
CA PHE A 415 -1.52 -0.87 23.86
C PHE A 415 -1.71 0.50 24.54
N VAL A 416 -2.83 0.65 25.23
CA VAL A 416 -3.09 1.75 26.17
C VAL A 416 -3.30 1.16 27.56
N LEU A 417 -2.38 1.45 28.47
CA LEU A 417 -2.51 1.18 29.90
C LEU A 417 -3.41 2.23 30.53
N ASP A 418 -4.55 1.80 31.04
CA ASP A 418 -5.55 2.66 31.65
C ASP A 418 -5.42 2.67 33.17
N ASP A 419 -5.04 3.84 33.70
CA ASP A 419 -4.95 4.14 35.13
C ASP A 419 -4.07 3.17 35.93
N PHE A 420 -2.98 2.68 35.34
CA PHE A 420 -1.99 1.83 36.01
C PHE A 420 -0.61 2.01 35.36
N PRO A 421 0.50 2.02 36.13
CA PRO A 421 0.67 1.85 37.58
C PRO A 421 0.29 3.07 38.43
N TYR A 422 0.07 2.89 39.75
CA TYR A 422 -0.32 3.96 40.68
C TYR A 422 0.83 4.52 41.53
N THR A 423 1.90 3.75 41.73
CA THR A 423 3.08 4.16 42.52
C THR A 423 4.39 3.86 41.79
N TYR A 424 5.46 4.57 42.17
CA TYR A 424 6.80 4.33 41.62
C TYR A 424 7.22 2.85 41.78
N GLU A 425 6.98 2.26 42.95
CA GLU A 425 7.31 0.85 43.22
C GLU A 425 6.56 -0.13 42.31
N GLN A 426 5.30 0.18 41.97
CA GLN A 426 4.52 -0.63 41.03
C GLN A 426 5.05 -0.49 39.60
N ALA A 427 5.48 0.71 39.21
CA ALA A 427 6.10 0.94 37.90
C ALA A 427 7.45 0.23 37.79
N GLU A 428 8.29 0.33 38.82
CA GLU A 428 9.57 -0.36 38.94
C GLU A 428 9.37 -1.86 38.84
N LYS A 429 8.44 -2.43 39.61
CA LYS A 429 8.07 -3.83 39.43
C LYS A 429 7.61 -4.10 37.99
N LEU A 430 6.59 -3.41 37.48
CA LEU A 430 6.00 -3.77 36.19
C LEU A 430 7.02 -3.78 35.03
N PHE A 431 7.88 -2.77 34.97
CA PHE A 431 8.73 -2.54 33.80
C PHE A 431 10.21 -2.88 34.00
N ASP A 432 10.73 -2.95 35.23
CA ASP A 432 12.10 -3.36 35.50
C ASP A 432 12.18 -4.86 35.81
N GLU A 433 13.09 -5.55 35.14
CA GLU A 433 13.37 -6.96 35.41
C GLU A 433 14.46 -7.08 36.47
N GLU A 434 14.31 -8.04 37.39
CA GLU A 434 15.41 -8.53 38.23
C GLU A 434 16.44 -9.26 37.34
N ALA A 435 17.40 -8.52 36.80
CA ALA A 435 18.77 -8.94 36.50
C ALA A 435 19.03 -10.37 35.92
N ASP A 436 18.24 -10.85 34.95
CA ASP A 436 18.64 -11.96 34.06
C ASP A 436 18.83 -11.46 32.62
N GLU A 437 19.84 -12.01 31.93
CA GLU A 437 20.61 -11.55 30.75
C GLU A 437 19.88 -11.11 29.46
N SER A 438 18.71 -10.49 29.51
CA SER A 438 18.04 -9.97 28.31
C SER A 438 17.35 -8.62 28.54
N SER A 439 18.16 -7.56 28.62
CA SER A 439 17.78 -6.12 28.65
C SER A 439 16.82 -5.64 27.52
N SER A 440 16.38 -6.55 26.66
CA SER A 440 15.45 -6.31 25.55
C SER A 440 13.97 -6.38 25.95
N HIS A 441 13.61 -7.07 27.04
CA HIS A 441 12.21 -7.31 27.41
C HIS A 441 11.54 -6.09 28.07
N SER A 442 12.22 -5.43 29.01
CA SER A 442 11.76 -4.20 29.66
C SER A 442 11.49 -3.06 28.65
N ARG A 443 12.38 -2.89 27.66
CA ARG A 443 12.17 -1.93 26.56
C ARG A 443 10.96 -2.23 25.69
N ARG A 444 10.45 -3.48 25.64
CA ARG A 444 9.32 -3.88 24.79
C ARG A 444 7.96 -3.52 25.40
N ILE A 445 7.86 -3.46 26.73
CA ILE A 445 6.61 -3.16 27.44
C ILE A 445 6.53 -1.74 28.00
N LEU A 446 7.63 -0.97 27.98
CA LEU A 446 7.62 0.41 28.46
C LEU A 446 6.78 1.31 27.51
N PRO A 447 5.87 2.16 28.03
CA PRO A 447 5.12 3.13 27.23
C PRO A 447 6.04 4.15 26.54
N ASP A 448 5.70 4.52 25.30
CA ASP A 448 6.35 5.60 24.56
C ASP A 448 5.74 6.97 24.90
N PHE A 449 4.47 6.99 25.31
CA PHE A 449 3.72 8.20 25.64
C PHE A 449 3.00 8.04 26.98
N VAL A 450 3.16 9.02 27.87
CA VAL A 450 2.43 9.10 29.13
C VAL A 450 1.50 10.32 29.07
N LEU A 451 0.20 10.11 29.24
CA LEU A 451 -0.82 11.15 29.24
C LEU A 451 -1.32 11.34 30.66
N CYS A 452 -1.14 12.53 31.24
CA CYS A 452 -1.65 12.86 32.57
C CYS A 452 -2.85 13.80 32.44
N LEU A 453 -4.02 13.36 32.90
CA LEU A 453 -5.21 14.19 32.97
C LEU A 453 -5.17 15.05 34.23
N ASP A 454 -5.13 16.38 34.06
CA ASP A 454 -5.11 17.34 35.16
C ASP A 454 -6.50 17.94 35.38
N ALA A 455 -6.96 17.91 36.62
CA ALA A 455 -8.24 18.49 37.02
C ALA A 455 -8.15 19.04 38.44
N SER A 456 -8.95 20.06 38.76
CA SER A 456 -9.07 20.58 40.12
C SER A 456 -10.02 19.72 40.96
N ASP A 457 -9.80 19.68 42.28
CA ASP A 457 -10.64 18.88 43.20
C ASP A 457 -12.09 19.36 43.20
N SER A 458 -12.34 20.67 43.05
CA SER A 458 -13.69 21.23 42.92
C SER A 458 -14.37 20.72 41.65
N PHE A 459 -13.67 20.74 40.52
CA PHE A 459 -14.23 20.27 39.24
C PHE A 459 -14.58 18.78 39.30
N LEU A 460 -13.70 17.95 39.85
CA LEU A 460 -13.95 16.51 39.97
C LEU A 460 -15.10 16.20 40.92
N THR A 461 -15.18 16.94 42.03
CA THR A 461 -16.28 16.80 42.99
C THR A 461 -17.60 17.18 42.36
N ASP A 462 -17.68 18.33 41.67
CA ASP A 462 -18.88 18.76 40.95
C ASP A 462 -19.29 17.73 39.88
N ARG A 463 -18.32 17.20 39.11
CA ARG A 463 -18.55 16.18 38.10
C ARG A 463 -19.13 14.89 38.70
N VAL A 464 -18.64 14.43 39.85
CA VAL A 464 -19.18 13.25 40.55
C VAL A 464 -20.59 13.52 41.08
N MET A 465 -20.86 14.73 41.58
CA MET A 465 -22.17 15.13 42.09
C MET A 465 -23.24 15.17 40.98
N ASP A 466 -22.83 15.49 39.75
CA ASP A 466 -23.71 15.51 38.57
C ASP A 466 -23.96 14.11 37.96
N LEU A 467 -23.25 13.07 38.42
CA LEU A 467 -23.45 11.71 37.91
C LEU A 467 -24.77 11.09 38.40
N PRO A 468 -25.46 10.31 37.55
CA PRO A 468 -26.61 9.52 37.99
C PRO A 468 -26.24 8.54 39.11
N GLN A 469 -27.13 8.39 40.10
CA GLN A 469 -26.87 7.57 41.30
C GLN A 469 -26.48 6.10 40.98
N HIS A 470 -26.99 5.53 39.89
CA HIS A 470 -26.62 4.18 39.46
C HIS A 470 -25.16 4.07 39.02
N LEU A 471 -24.61 5.11 38.37
CA LEU A 471 -23.21 5.18 37.93
C LEU A 471 -22.28 5.42 39.12
N VAL A 472 -22.70 6.23 40.10
CA VAL A 472 -21.94 6.46 41.34
C VAL A 472 -21.71 5.15 42.09
N GLN A 473 -22.76 4.32 42.22
CA GLN A 473 -22.66 3.01 42.86
C GLN A 473 -21.83 2.02 42.04
N GLN A 474 -21.94 2.04 40.71
CA GLN A 474 -21.17 1.16 39.82
C GLN A 474 -19.67 1.47 39.81
N LEU A 475 -19.32 2.76 39.82
CA LEU A 475 -17.93 3.23 39.76
C LEU A 475 -17.26 3.33 41.14
N GLY A 476 -18.00 3.06 42.22
CA GLY A 476 -17.49 3.15 43.59
C GLY A 476 -17.17 4.59 44.01
N TYR A 477 -17.92 5.56 43.50
CA TYR A 477 -17.76 6.98 43.83
C TYR A 477 -18.65 7.44 44.98
N GLU A 478 -18.91 6.56 45.94
CA GLU A 478 -19.56 6.95 47.18
C GLU A 478 -18.74 8.10 47.84
N PRO A 479 -19.38 9.17 48.35
CA PRO A 479 -18.68 10.42 48.66
C PRO A 479 -17.45 10.27 49.58
N GLN A 480 -17.51 9.37 50.57
CA GLN A 480 -16.40 9.14 51.50
C GLN A 480 -15.23 8.40 50.83
N ASP A 481 -15.54 7.43 49.97
CA ASP A 481 -14.53 6.64 49.26
C ASP A 481 -13.86 7.48 48.17
N PHE A 482 -14.64 8.28 47.43
CA PHE A 482 -14.11 9.18 46.40
C PHE A 482 -13.13 10.21 46.98
N ILE A 483 -13.50 10.89 48.07
CA ILE A 483 -12.63 11.88 48.72
C ILE A 483 -11.35 11.20 49.24
N ARG A 484 -11.46 10.01 49.83
CA ARG A 484 -10.30 9.24 50.30
C ARG A 484 -9.35 8.89 49.15
N CYS A 485 -9.88 8.38 48.04
CA CYS A 485 -9.09 8.03 46.85
C CYS A 485 -8.45 9.27 46.20
N LEU A 486 -9.17 10.39 46.13
CA LEU A 486 -8.64 11.65 45.61
C LEU A 486 -7.49 12.17 46.48
N ALA A 487 -7.65 12.16 47.81
CA ALA A 487 -6.61 12.57 48.74
C ALA A 487 -5.35 11.69 48.63
N ALA A 488 -5.51 10.37 48.57
CA ALA A 488 -4.41 9.43 48.39
C ALA A 488 -3.66 9.67 47.07
N TYR A 489 -4.39 9.94 45.98
CA TYR A 489 -3.78 10.29 44.69
C TYR A 489 -2.95 11.57 44.78
N ARG A 490 -3.46 12.62 45.43
CA ARG A 490 -2.73 13.89 45.60
C ARG A 490 -1.48 13.73 46.46
N GLU A 491 -1.57 12.94 47.52
CA GLU A 491 -0.43 12.64 48.40
C GLU A 491 0.65 11.89 47.63
N ASN A 492 0.30 10.80 46.93
CA ASN A 492 1.26 10.00 46.17
C ASN A 492 1.98 10.78 45.06
N ASN A 493 1.30 11.75 44.42
CA ASN A 493 1.91 12.59 43.39
C ASN A 493 2.68 13.80 43.95
N ALA A 494 2.55 14.10 45.25
CA ALA A 494 3.32 15.15 45.91
C ALA A 494 4.69 14.65 46.41
N VAL A 495 4.90 13.33 46.47
CA VAL A 495 6.16 12.71 46.90
C VAL A 495 7.19 12.75 45.77
N ASP A 496 8.47 12.89 46.13
CA ASP A 496 9.62 12.81 45.20
C ASP A 496 9.75 11.45 44.46
N LYS A 497 8.90 10.46 44.76
CA LYS A 497 8.81 9.15 44.10
C LYS A 497 7.43 8.90 43.51
N SER A 498 6.94 9.84 42.70
CA SER A 498 5.69 9.64 41.96
C SER A 498 5.89 8.69 40.78
N VAL A 499 4.80 8.15 40.21
CA VAL A 499 4.84 7.38 38.96
C VAL A 499 5.35 8.24 37.80
N LEU A 500 5.06 9.55 37.81
CA LEU A 500 5.53 10.44 36.76
C LEU A 500 7.06 10.58 36.82
N ASN A 501 7.63 10.66 38.01
CA ASN A 501 9.09 10.72 38.20
C ASN A 501 9.77 9.44 37.66
N TYR A 502 9.15 8.27 37.83
CA TYR A 502 9.65 7.01 37.26
C TYR A 502 9.81 7.07 35.72
N TYR A 503 8.84 7.68 35.03
CA TYR A 503 8.87 7.85 33.59
C TYR A 503 9.86 8.94 33.15
N GLU A 504 9.95 10.05 33.90
CA GLU A 504 10.92 11.12 33.65
C GLU A 504 12.37 10.62 33.78
N GLU A 505 12.66 9.75 34.76
CA GLU A 505 13.98 9.09 34.91
C GLU A 505 14.36 8.20 33.71
N ARG A 506 13.39 7.82 32.87
CA ARG A 506 13.57 7.03 31.63
C ARG A 506 13.44 7.87 30.37
N ASP A 507 13.57 9.20 30.48
CA ASP A 507 13.43 10.17 29.40
C ASP A 507 12.03 10.20 28.73
N ILE A 508 10.98 9.80 29.46
CA ILE A 508 9.59 9.83 29.00
C ILE A 508 8.84 10.96 29.72
N ALA A 509 8.67 12.09 29.05
CA ALA A 509 7.93 13.23 29.59
C ALA A 509 6.41 13.00 29.55
N ALA A 510 5.73 13.28 30.66
CA ALA A 510 4.27 13.22 30.73
C ALA A 510 3.61 14.42 30.03
N LEU A 511 2.64 14.13 29.16
CA LEU A 511 1.80 15.16 28.54
C LEU A 511 0.62 15.49 29.46
N HIS A 512 0.67 16.68 30.04
CA HIS A 512 -0.37 17.23 30.90
C HIS A 512 -1.56 17.77 30.11
N LEU A 513 -2.75 17.27 30.42
CA LEU A 513 -4.00 17.52 29.69
C LEU A 513 -5.09 18.00 30.66
N GLU A 514 -5.43 19.29 30.60
CA GLU A 514 -6.50 19.87 31.43
C GLU A 514 -7.88 19.32 31.05
N VAL A 515 -8.55 18.66 32.00
CA VAL A 515 -9.87 18.05 31.79
C VAL A 515 -10.96 19.11 31.67
N THR A 516 -11.76 19.01 30.61
CA THR A 516 -12.97 19.83 30.39
C THR A 516 -14.16 18.95 30.07
N ASN A 517 -15.36 19.53 29.97
CA ASN A 517 -16.56 18.76 29.65
C ASN A 517 -16.53 18.24 28.20
N GLU A 518 -17.14 17.08 27.95
CA GLU A 518 -17.08 16.35 26.66
C GLU A 518 -17.68 17.13 25.47
N GLY A 519 -18.48 18.17 25.74
CA GLY A 519 -19.04 19.07 24.73
C GLY A 519 -18.23 20.35 24.45
N ASP A 520 -17.17 20.61 25.22
CA ASP A 520 -16.43 21.86 25.14
C ASP A 520 -15.43 21.88 23.98
N GLN A 521 -15.18 23.06 23.41
CA GLN A 521 -14.10 23.26 22.43
C GLN A 521 -12.75 22.78 22.98
N ASN A 522 -12.55 22.89 24.29
CA ASN A 522 -11.33 22.45 24.97
C ASN A 522 -11.12 20.94 24.96
N HIS A 523 -12.18 20.12 24.94
CA HIS A 523 -12.06 18.67 24.80
C HIS A 523 -11.56 18.30 23.39
N ARG A 524 -12.02 19.01 22.35
CA ARG A 524 -11.48 18.84 20.99
C ARG A 524 -10.01 19.26 20.92
N LEU A 525 -9.64 20.36 21.55
CA LEU A 525 -8.24 20.82 21.62
C LEU A 525 -7.35 19.81 22.37
N MET A 526 -7.86 19.16 23.41
CA MET A 526 -7.15 18.05 24.08
C MET A 526 -6.90 16.90 23.10
N MET A 527 -7.94 16.46 22.37
CA MET A 527 -7.79 15.38 21.38
C MET A 527 -6.85 15.75 20.24
N GLU A 528 -6.87 17.00 19.77
CA GLU A 528 -5.90 17.52 18.79
C GLU A 528 -4.47 17.54 19.33
N LYS A 529 -4.25 17.91 20.61
CA LYS A 529 -2.93 17.82 21.25
C LYS A 529 -2.40 16.39 21.26
N ILE A 530 -3.25 15.41 21.61
CA ILE A 530 -2.87 13.99 21.57
C ILE A 530 -2.50 13.59 20.13
N GLN A 531 -3.31 13.98 19.14
CA GLN A 531 -3.04 13.67 17.73
C GLN A 531 -1.76 14.32 17.20
N ASN A 532 -1.47 15.55 17.59
CA ASN A 532 -0.25 16.25 17.17
C ASN A 532 1.01 15.61 17.77
N MET A 533 0.90 15.05 18.98
CA MET A 533 2.01 14.37 19.66
C MET A 533 2.23 12.94 19.13
N VAL A 534 1.16 12.16 19.02
CA VAL A 534 1.20 10.74 18.64
C VAL A 534 1.34 10.57 17.12
N GLY A 535 0.81 11.52 16.35
CA GLY A 535 0.72 11.46 14.89
C GLY A 535 -0.55 10.77 14.38
N PRO A 536 -0.68 10.56 13.06
CA PRO A 536 -1.82 9.87 12.48
C PRO A 536 -1.84 8.37 12.87
N PRO A 537 -3.03 7.73 12.88
CA PRO A 537 -3.14 6.29 13.12
C PRO A 537 -2.26 5.46 12.17
N ARG A 538 -1.53 4.50 12.73
CA ARG A 538 -0.65 3.59 11.99
C ARG A 538 -1.47 2.48 11.33
N VAL A 539 -2.13 2.81 10.22
CA VAL A 539 -2.91 1.83 9.44
C VAL A 539 -2.00 1.12 8.45
N LEU A 540 -2.09 -0.22 8.39
CA LEU A 540 -1.45 -1.01 7.35
C LEU A 540 -1.87 -0.49 5.97
N ARG A 541 -0.94 0.17 5.29
CA ARG A 541 -1.16 0.64 3.93
C ARG A 541 -1.37 -0.56 3.00
N PRO A 542 -2.34 -0.46 2.07
CA PRO A 542 -2.48 -1.43 0.97
C PRO A 542 -1.17 -1.68 0.23
N SER A 543 -1.05 -2.81 -0.46
CA SER A 543 0.02 -3.02 -1.43
C SER A 543 -0.16 -2.08 -2.63
N GLU A 544 0.92 -1.80 -3.36
CA GLU A 544 0.87 -1.00 -4.59
C GLU A 544 -0.12 -1.59 -5.62
N VAL A 545 -0.22 -2.93 -5.67
CA VAL A 545 -1.18 -3.66 -6.51
C VAL A 545 -2.62 -3.35 -6.12
N GLU A 546 -2.94 -3.41 -4.83
CA GLU A 546 -4.26 -3.12 -4.29
C GLU A 546 -4.64 -1.64 -4.45
N GLU A 547 -3.67 -0.72 -4.39
CA GLU A 547 -3.88 0.70 -4.64
C GLU A 547 -4.26 0.95 -6.11
N ARG A 548 -3.47 0.41 -7.05
CA ARG A 548 -3.79 0.47 -8.49
C ARG A 548 -5.17 -0.14 -8.79
N ARG A 549 -5.56 -1.22 -8.10
CA ARG A 549 -6.88 -1.85 -8.23
C ARG A 549 -8.00 -0.90 -7.80
N ARG A 550 -7.88 -0.28 -6.62
CA ARG A 550 -8.87 0.70 -6.13
C ARG A 550 -9.03 1.85 -7.11
N GLU A 551 -7.93 2.39 -7.63
CA GLU A 551 -7.98 3.44 -8.63
C GLU A 551 -8.68 3.00 -9.92
N ALA A 552 -8.40 1.79 -10.41
CA ALA A 552 -9.05 1.21 -11.58
C ALA A 552 -10.55 0.99 -11.35
N GLU A 553 -10.95 0.43 -10.20
CA GLU A 553 -12.36 0.22 -9.85
C GLU A 553 -13.11 1.54 -9.69
N GLU A 554 -12.50 2.54 -9.08
CA GLU A 554 -13.09 3.87 -8.97
C GLU A 554 -13.24 4.54 -10.33
N LYS A 555 -12.28 4.34 -11.23
CA LYS A 555 -12.35 4.81 -12.62
C LYS A 555 -13.50 4.12 -13.37
N ILE A 556 -13.62 2.80 -13.29
CA ILE A 556 -14.72 2.03 -13.89
C ILE A 556 -16.06 2.51 -13.33
N ARG A 557 -16.18 2.64 -12.00
CA ARG A 557 -17.38 3.13 -11.33
C ARG A 557 -17.76 4.55 -11.77
N ARG A 558 -16.78 5.41 -12.02
CA ARG A 558 -17.01 6.77 -12.54
C ARG A 558 -17.51 6.73 -13.97
N GLU A 559 -16.89 5.92 -14.83
CA GLU A 559 -17.30 5.75 -16.23
C GLU A 559 -18.72 5.16 -16.35
N ASP A 560 -19.08 4.20 -15.51
CA ASP A 560 -20.44 3.62 -15.50
C ASP A 560 -21.49 4.63 -15.03
N LYS A 561 -21.16 5.46 -14.02
CA LYS A 561 -22.03 6.55 -13.59
C LYS A 561 -22.22 7.60 -14.68
N GLU A 562 -21.16 7.95 -15.41
CA GLU A 562 -21.22 8.89 -16.53
C GLU A 562 -22.10 8.34 -17.67
N LYS A 563 -21.89 7.08 -18.08
CA LYS A 563 -22.73 6.40 -19.09
C LYS A 563 -24.19 6.32 -18.67
N ALA A 564 -24.47 6.01 -17.40
CA ALA A 564 -25.83 5.97 -16.87
C ALA A 564 -26.50 7.36 -16.89
N ALA A 565 -25.76 8.42 -16.55
CA ALA A 565 -26.27 9.78 -16.60
C ALA A 565 -26.51 10.27 -18.04
N GLU A 566 -25.65 9.89 -19.00
CA GLU A 566 -25.86 10.17 -20.43
C GLU A 566 -27.09 9.45 -20.96
N LEU A 567 -27.28 8.18 -20.61
CA LEU A 567 -28.45 7.41 -21.01
C LEU A 567 -29.74 8.03 -20.46
N GLN A 568 -29.74 8.48 -19.20
CA GLN A 568 -30.87 9.19 -18.60
C GLN A 568 -31.21 10.49 -19.35
N LYS A 569 -30.21 11.32 -19.66
CA LYS A 569 -30.40 12.54 -20.45
C LYS A 569 -30.97 12.24 -21.83
N TRP A 570 -30.45 11.22 -22.51
CA TRP A 570 -30.94 10.79 -23.81
C TRP A 570 -32.40 10.30 -23.74
N GLU A 571 -32.76 9.54 -22.70
CA GLU A 571 -34.15 9.13 -22.47
C GLU A 571 -35.09 10.31 -22.20
N GLU A 572 -34.65 11.31 -21.45
CA GLU A 572 -35.43 12.53 -21.19
C GLU A 572 -35.62 13.38 -22.45
N GLU A 573 -34.56 13.56 -23.23
CA GLU A 573 -34.59 14.27 -24.51
C GLU A 573 -35.49 13.56 -25.53
N THR A 574 -35.38 12.23 -25.63
CA THR A 574 -36.23 11.44 -26.55
C THR A 574 -37.70 11.52 -26.16
N LYS A 575 -38.03 11.41 -24.86
CA LYS A 575 -39.40 11.64 -24.36
C LYS A 575 -39.90 13.05 -24.68
N SER A 576 -39.07 14.06 -24.46
CA SER A 576 -39.42 15.46 -24.74
C SER A 576 -39.66 15.72 -26.23
N ARG A 577 -38.79 15.18 -27.10
CA ARG A 577 -38.94 15.27 -28.56
C ARG A 577 -40.20 14.56 -29.05
N ALA A 578 -40.49 13.39 -28.52
CA ALA A 578 -41.70 12.64 -28.86
C ALA A 578 -42.98 13.42 -28.47
N ALA A 579 -43.00 14.05 -27.29
CA ALA A 579 -44.13 14.87 -26.84
C ALA A 579 -44.35 16.12 -27.72
N LEU A 580 -43.27 16.80 -28.11
CA LEU A 580 -43.34 17.93 -29.05
C LEU A 580 -43.86 17.50 -30.41
N TRP A 581 -43.38 16.37 -30.93
CA TRP A 581 -43.82 15.82 -32.21
C TRP A 581 -45.32 15.46 -32.19
N GLN A 582 -45.81 14.85 -31.12
CA GLN A 582 -47.23 14.55 -30.96
C GLN A 582 -48.11 15.81 -31.01
N LYS A 583 -47.72 16.88 -30.30
CA LYS A 583 -48.43 18.17 -30.33
C LYS A 583 -48.44 18.77 -31.74
N TRP A 584 -47.30 18.71 -32.43
CA TRP A 584 -47.18 19.22 -33.80
C TRP A 584 -48.06 18.43 -34.77
N MET A 585 -48.07 17.10 -34.71
CA MET A 585 -48.94 16.26 -35.53
C MET A 585 -50.43 16.54 -35.31
N LEU A 586 -50.85 16.75 -34.06
CA LEU A 586 -52.24 17.12 -33.74
C LEU A 586 -52.61 18.47 -34.34
N SER A 587 -51.73 19.47 -34.20
CA SER A 587 -51.94 20.81 -34.74
C SER A 587 -52.00 20.79 -36.28
N LEU A 588 -51.12 20.02 -36.92
CA LEU A 588 -51.13 19.82 -38.38
C LEU A 588 -52.42 19.14 -38.85
N GLY A 589 -52.92 18.16 -38.10
CA GLY A 589 -54.20 17.52 -38.37
C GLY A 589 -55.37 18.49 -38.30
N GLN A 590 -55.39 19.35 -37.28
CA GLN A 590 -56.40 20.40 -37.13
C GLN A 590 -56.35 21.43 -38.27
N MET A 591 -55.15 21.88 -38.67
CA MET A 591 -54.96 22.80 -39.80
C MET A 591 -55.51 22.20 -41.10
N ARG A 592 -55.21 20.93 -41.39
CA ARG A 592 -55.75 20.26 -42.59
C ARG A 592 -57.27 20.16 -42.56
N GLN A 593 -57.87 19.86 -41.41
CA GLN A 593 -59.33 19.83 -41.29
C GLN A 593 -59.95 21.22 -41.50
N GLN A 594 -59.30 22.28 -41.01
CA GLN A 594 -59.74 23.66 -41.27
C GLN A 594 -59.64 24.00 -42.76
N GLU A 595 -58.52 23.67 -43.41
CA GLU A 595 -58.35 23.87 -44.87
C GLU A 595 -59.41 23.10 -45.68
N GLU A 596 -59.70 21.86 -45.30
CA GLU A 596 -60.74 21.04 -45.97
C GLU A 596 -62.13 21.64 -45.79
N GLN A 597 -62.47 22.10 -44.57
CA GLN A 597 -63.72 22.80 -44.31
C GLN A 597 -63.83 24.12 -45.09
N GLU A 598 -62.77 24.91 -45.17
CA GLU A 598 -62.75 26.14 -45.96
C GLU A 598 -62.93 25.86 -47.46
N LEU A 599 -62.33 24.78 -47.97
CA LEU A 599 -62.52 24.33 -49.36
C LEU A 599 -63.93 23.82 -49.61
N GLU A 600 -64.52 23.07 -48.67
CA GLU A 600 -65.92 22.64 -48.72
C GLU A 600 -66.84 23.86 -48.73
N ASP A 601 -66.70 24.81 -47.80
CA ASP A 601 -67.49 26.04 -47.74
C ASP A 601 -67.42 26.87 -49.04
N LEU A 602 -66.25 26.90 -49.70
CA LEU A 602 -66.08 27.58 -51.00
C LEU A 602 -66.72 26.82 -52.17
N THR A 603 -66.71 25.48 -52.12
CA THR A 603 -67.20 24.64 -53.23
C THR A 603 -68.67 24.27 -53.10
N ASP A 604 -69.22 24.29 -51.88
CA ASP A 604 -70.60 23.93 -51.56
C ASP A 604 -71.63 24.77 -52.30
N PRO A 605 -71.56 26.13 -52.34
CA PRO A 605 -72.50 26.92 -53.12
C PRO A 605 -72.48 26.58 -54.62
N VAL A 606 -71.30 26.26 -55.16
CA VAL A 606 -71.14 25.88 -56.57
C VAL A 606 -71.72 24.48 -56.81
N ASN A 607 -71.43 23.51 -55.93
CA ASN A 607 -71.98 22.16 -56.03
C ASN A 607 -73.49 22.14 -55.85
N SER A 608 -74.04 22.87 -54.88
CA SER A 608 -75.49 23.03 -54.70
C SER A 608 -76.13 23.65 -55.93
N TYR A 609 -75.55 24.71 -56.50
CA TYR A 609 -76.05 25.31 -57.75
C TYR A 609 -76.04 24.31 -58.92
N LEU A 610 -74.95 23.55 -59.09
CA LEU A 610 -74.86 22.53 -60.14
C LEU A 610 -75.90 21.43 -59.92
N GLN A 611 -76.07 20.94 -58.69
CA GLN A 611 -77.04 19.90 -58.35
C GLN A 611 -78.50 20.34 -58.51
N GLU A 612 -78.84 21.59 -58.19
CA GLU A 612 -80.21 22.09 -58.27
C GLU A 612 -80.61 22.51 -59.69
N HIS A 613 -79.72 23.20 -60.41
CA HIS A 613 -80.10 23.85 -61.68
C HIS A 613 -79.58 23.14 -62.93
N VAL A 614 -78.44 22.45 -62.85
CA VAL A 614 -77.79 21.87 -64.04
C VAL A 614 -78.02 20.37 -64.11
N MET A 615 -77.83 19.65 -63.00
CA MET A 615 -77.91 18.19 -62.95
C MET A 615 -79.27 17.62 -63.32
N PRO A 616 -80.44 18.18 -62.95
CA PRO A 616 -81.73 17.63 -63.34
C PRO A 616 -81.94 17.68 -64.85
N THR A 617 -81.64 18.83 -65.48
CA THR A 617 -81.78 19.03 -66.92
C THR A 617 -80.78 18.18 -67.70
N LEU A 618 -79.53 18.09 -67.22
CA LEU A 618 -78.51 17.23 -67.82
C LEU A 618 -78.89 15.75 -67.71
N THR A 619 -79.37 15.31 -66.55
CA THR A 619 -79.81 13.93 -66.34
C THR A 619 -81.00 13.59 -67.24
N GLN A 620 -81.98 14.48 -67.37
CA GLN A 620 -83.09 14.31 -68.30
C GLN A 620 -82.61 14.26 -69.76
N GLY A 621 -81.68 15.13 -70.14
CA GLY A 621 -81.08 15.13 -71.48
C GLY A 621 -80.33 13.84 -71.80
N LEU A 622 -79.54 13.33 -70.84
CA LEU A 622 -78.84 12.06 -70.96
C LEU A 622 -79.81 10.89 -71.09
N ILE A 623 -80.90 10.88 -70.30
CA ILE A 623 -81.96 9.87 -70.43
C ILE A 623 -82.63 9.94 -71.81
N HIS A 624 -82.94 11.13 -72.31
CA HIS A 624 -83.53 11.32 -73.64
C HIS A 624 -82.58 10.90 -74.76
N CYS A 625 -81.29 11.20 -74.63
CA CYS A 625 -80.25 10.78 -75.56
C CYS A 625 -80.14 9.24 -75.61
N CYS A 626 -80.07 8.58 -74.45
CA CYS A 626 -80.05 7.12 -74.34
C CYS A 626 -81.28 6.44 -74.94
N ARG A 627 -82.46 7.07 -74.85
CA ARG A 627 -83.71 6.54 -75.43
C ARG A 627 -83.80 6.69 -76.95
N ARG A 628 -83.35 7.81 -77.51
CA ARG A 628 -83.45 8.10 -78.95
C ARG A 628 -82.29 7.51 -79.76
N GLN A 629 -81.14 7.28 -79.13
CA GLN A 629 -79.90 6.88 -79.81
C GLN A 629 -79.64 7.69 -81.09
N PRO A 630 -79.51 9.02 -80.98
CA PRO A 630 -79.20 9.87 -82.12
C PRO A 630 -77.82 9.53 -82.68
N PRO A 631 -77.59 9.76 -83.99
CA PRO A 631 -76.31 9.48 -84.64
C PRO A 631 -75.15 10.33 -84.08
N ASP A 632 -75.43 11.51 -83.52
CA ASP A 632 -74.48 12.28 -82.71
C ASP A 632 -75.08 12.56 -81.31
N PRO A 633 -74.61 11.88 -80.25
CA PRO A 633 -75.13 12.05 -78.90
C PRO A 633 -74.68 13.36 -78.23
N VAL A 634 -73.55 13.94 -78.65
CA VAL A 634 -73.01 15.17 -78.03
C VAL A 634 -73.77 16.38 -78.56
N ASP A 635 -73.97 16.45 -79.88
CA ASP A 635 -74.76 17.53 -80.50
C ASP A 635 -76.23 17.47 -80.05
N PHE A 636 -76.81 16.28 -79.95
CA PHE A 636 -78.17 16.11 -79.45
C PHE A 636 -78.32 16.57 -78.00
N LEU A 637 -77.35 16.24 -77.12
CA LEU A 637 -77.38 16.65 -75.73
C LEU A 637 -77.17 18.17 -75.60
N ALA A 638 -76.28 18.76 -76.40
CA ALA A 638 -76.07 20.21 -76.44
C ALA A 638 -77.34 20.94 -76.88
N GLU A 639 -78.00 20.49 -77.95
CA GLU A 639 -79.26 21.06 -78.44
C GLU A 639 -80.40 20.91 -77.42
N PHE A 640 -80.48 19.75 -76.74
CA PHE A 640 -81.45 19.50 -75.66
C PHE A 640 -81.24 20.44 -74.47
N LEU A 641 -79.98 20.69 -74.10
CA LEU A 641 -79.62 21.62 -73.01
C LEU A 641 -79.85 23.09 -73.41
N PHE A 642 -79.63 23.48 -74.66
CA PHE A 642 -79.94 24.82 -75.15
C PHE A 642 -81.45 25.10 -75.18
N GLN A 643 -82.26 24.10 -75.52
CA GLN A 643 -83.73 24.21 -75.55
C GLN A 643 -84.37 24.22 -74.16
N ASN A 644 -83.77 23.52 -73.18
CA ASN A 644 -84.27 23.43 -71.81
C ASN A 644 -83.38 24.20 -70.82
N SER A 645 -82.66 25.22 -71.32
CA SER A 645 -81.81 26.07 -70.49
C SER A 645 -82.68 26.85 -69.51
N PRO A 646 -82.32 26.92 -68.22
CA PRO A 646 -83.08 27.64 -67.20
C PRO A 646 -83.20 29.16 -67.46
N PHE A 647 -82.50 29.68 -68.48
CA PHE A 647 -82.54 31.08 -68.91
C PHE A 647 -83.30 31.32 -70.24
N ASN A 648 -83.86 30.29 -70.91
CA ASN A 648 -84.62 30.42 -72.16
C ASN A 648 -86.07 29.90 -72.03
N SER A 649 -86.86 30.59 -71.19
CA SER A 649 -88.33 30.59 -71.29
C SER A 649 -88.79 32.03 -71.54
N PRO A 650 -89.89 32.30 -72.27
CA PRO A 650 -90.46 33.64 -72.37
C PRO A 650 -90.97 34.16 -71.03
#